data_AF-A0A1H3HI70-F1
#
_entry.id   AF-A0A1H3HI70-F1
#
_cell.length_a   1.000
_cell.length_b   1.000
_cell.length_c   1.000
_cell.angle_alpha   90.00
_cell.angle_beta   90.00
_cell.angle_gamma   90.00
#
_symmetry.space_group_name_H-M   'P 1'
#
loop_
_entity.id
_entity.type
_entity.pdbx_description
1 polymer ?
#
loop_
_entity_poly.entity_id
_entity_poly.type
_entity_poly.pdbx_seq_one_letter_code
_entity_poly.pdbx_strand_id
1 'polypeptide(L)'
;MQDTTVTGLVADRVRRLRTAKGWSAQRLADECTQAGLPLTRGTVAKIETGVRKYLTADEVAVLARVLGVRESELLAGAVDSSMRDTVVTVLVEAGLGDPLRLLVDLTSDALGRPLAVPDRLDHREALIELVNVCARTDGGMAALVDAVRMLRPASREYELLRGAVSAMTLVPGEGLNRLRGLLSGVTTPELASVTAQAVGHQVPLERDADAWAAFVVLSEFAAPEDSLPPALAFLEFLAGHVDDDLAAALRDWNDVQARRLGLESALPVRTTGRRRTGDARLYLMIAIEPDAVDRDRYLVSEWRQERPEEWPPPRGGPHTVERSNLEHHVDRLIVEAERSWANLDSQVAVEFVLPRSLLDLPIHEWCKEHDSGHPRPLNLDYPIVVRSLERMRASHWHRVWRRRWDMLKSHPSADHVYAGSREQAANVEQVLSDARWTSMVLSRPPSSEPEPGGDELTAALRAGLPAVVWHRGGASVEDAREAIGRLTEDDGLLALPERLHTAQLAARQGEVAPGLVLLWDDPTRLVSFAPAEPSPPRDDHVTVVALDAEGFTDPMRTRPHLAAVREGLFKVVRTAFDESGIYWNECRVEDRGDGMFIMAKPEFPTSWFADRLPDRLLAGLRLHNATHVFEAQLRVRLAVTSGEVLVDQNGFAGAALVTAFRLLEAKDAKGADAALTVVASDSFYRDAIRARADANPEAYRPISVTAMKTQLSAWVRRLGEVGSTKSGFLAVAEAMLAIPAVRDASVRLRLFTMLRPEIAQAVPHHSQDRLQIIALLRACERHEGGLTELVEMIRLIEGDTDSVRRLDELVRARPTERSAG
;
A
#
# COMPACT_ATOMS: atom_id res chain seq x y z
N MET A 1 16.38 13.84 -38.59
CA MET A 1 15.26 12.95 -38.25
C MET A 1 14.48 12.71 -39.54
N GLN A 2 14.72 11.60 -40.24
CA GLN A 2 13.94 11.24 -41.43
C GLN A 2 12.68 10.51 -40.95
N ASP A 3 11.50 10.97 -41.36
CA ASP A 3 10.21 10.31 -41.07
C ASP A 3 10.28 8.84 -41.46
N THR A 4 10.25 7.96 -40.47
CA THR A 4 10.24 6.51 -40.71
C THR A 4 8.82 6.13 -41.12
N THR A 5 8.56 6.11 -42.43
CA THR A 5 7.27 5.65 -42.96
C THR A 5 7.09 4.16 -42.68
N VAL A 6 5.84 3.71 -42.49
CA VAL A 6 5.46 2.28 -42.33
C VAL A 6 6.12 1.39 -43.39
N THR A 7 6.33 1.94 -44.58
CA THR A 7 6.98 1.25 -45.70
C THR A 7 8.47 1.00 -45.51
N GLY A 8 9.21 1.88 -44.83
CA GLY A 8 10.63 1.68 -44.50
C GLY A 8 10.83 0.56 -43.47
N LEU A 9 9.88 0.37 -42.56
CA LEU A 9 9.93 -0.69 -41.54
C LEU A 9 9.64 -2.07 -42.12
N VAL A 10 8.66 -2.15 -43.04
CA VAL A 10 8.34 -3.40 -43.76
C VAL A 10 9.48 -3.81 -44.69
N ALA A 11 10.13 -2.84 -45.37
CA ALA A 11 11.26 -3.06 -46.26
C ALA A 11 12.39 -3.89 -45.62
N ASP A 12 12.79 -3.46 -44.44
CA ASP A 12 13.93 -3.99 -43.71
C ASP A 12 13.63 -5.39 -43.12
N ARG A 13 12.37 -5.64 -42.78
CA ARG A 13 11.89 -6.91 -42.25
C ARG A 13 11.72 -7.97 -43.34
N VAL A 14 11.15 -7.59 -44.49
CA VAL A 14 11.04 -8.45 -45.67
C VAL A 14 12.43 -8.94 -46.08
N ARG A 15 13.42 -8.03 -46.13
CA ARG A 15 14.81 -8.38 -46.43
C ARG A 15 15.41 -9.36 -45.44
N ARG A 16 15.23 -9.13 -44.13
CA ARG A 16 15.74 -10.02 -43.07
C ARG A 16 15.11 -11.40 -43.10
N LEU A 17 13.77 -11.50 -43.18
CA LEU A 17 13.05 -12.78 -43.23
C LEU A 17 13.39 -13.58 -44.49
N ARG A 18 13.49 -12.90 -45.64
CA ARG A 18 13.95 -13.52 -46.88
C ARG A 18 15.37 -14.08 -46.73
N THR A 19 16.28 -13.30 -46.16
CA THR A 19 17.69 -13.69 -45.98
C THR A 19 17.82 -14.84 -44.97
N ALA A 20 17.04 -14.83 -43.88
CA ALA A 20 17.00 -15.92 -42.90
C ALA A 20 16.52 -17.24 -43.50
N LYS A 21 15.63 -17.20 -44.50
CA LYS A 21 15.21 -18.38 -45.28
C LYS A 21 16.19 -18.77 -46.39
N GLY A 22 17.28 -18.02 -46.59
CA GLY A 22 18.24 -18.23 -47.69
C GLY A 22 17.66 -17.93 -49.09
N TRP A 23 16.57 -17.16 -49.17
CA TRP A 23 15.86 -16.92 -50.43
C TRP A 23 16.46 -15.76 -51.22
N SER A 24 16.51 -15.88 -52.54
CA SER A 24 16.83 -14.75 -53.43
C SER A 24 15.62 -13.82 -53.59
N ALA A 25 15.84 -12.56 -53.98
CA ALA A 25 14.74 -11.63 -54.27
C ALA A 25 13.84 -12.12 -55.42
N GLN A 26 14.39 -12.91 -56.35
CA GLN A 26 13.60 -13.58 -57.39
C GLN A 26 12.70 -14.67 -56.79
N ARG A 27 13.25 -15.50 -55.90
CA ARG A 27 12.48 -16.55 -55.23
C ARG A 27 11.29 -15.97 -54.45
N LEU A 28 11.49 -14.89 -53.70
CA LEU A 28 10.39 -14.22 -52.99
C LEU A 28 9.32 -13.68 -53.96
N ALA A 29 9.74 -13.12 -55.10
CA ALA A 29 8.83 -12.63 -56.13
C ALA A 29 7.98 -13.75 -56.75
N ASP A 30 8.60 -14.90 -57.03
CA ASP A 30 7.92 -16.08 -57.58
C ASP A 30 6.88 -16.64 -56.60
N GLU A 31 7.24 -16.77 -55.32
CA GLU A 31 6.34 -17.26 -54.26
C GLU A 31 5.17 -16.30 -54.00
N CYS A 32 5.40 -14.99 -54.06
CA CYS A 32 4.32 -14.00 -53.97
C CYS A 32 3.37 -14.08 -55.18
N THR A 33 3.93 -14.27 -56.37
CA THR A 33 3.16 -14.42 -57.61
C THR A 33 2.28 -15.68 -57.55
N GLN A 34 2.82 -16.77 -57.03
CA GLN A 34 2.07 -18.01 -56.81
C GLN A 34 0.96 -17.86 -55.75
N ALA A 35 1.16 -16.98 -54.76
CA ALA A 35 0.17 -16.65 -53.73
C ALA A 35 -0.88 -15.61 -54.16
N GLY A 36 -0.90 -15.22 -55.45
CA GLY A 36 -1.91 -14.32 -56.02
C GLY A 36 -1.50 -12.85 -56.06
N LEU A 37 -0.26 -12.49 -55.69
CA LEU A 37 0.28 -11.14 -55.79
C LEU A 37 1.42 -11.09 -56.82
N PRO A 38 1.18 -10.64 -58.07
CA PRO A 38 2.18 -10.64 -59.11
C PRO A 38 3.29 -9.61 -58.81
N LEU A 39 4.33 -10.05 -58.12
CA LEU A 39 5.52 -9.25 -57.83
C LEU A 39 6.65 -9.63 -58.77
N THR A 40 7.38 -8.63 -59.26
CA THR A 40 8.65 -8.87 -59.97
C THR A 40 9.82 -8.76 -58.99
N ARG A 41 10.97 -9.36 -59.32
CA ARG A 41 12.22 -9.15 -58.58
C ARG A 41 12.57 -7.67 -58.39
N GLY A 42 12.29 -6.84 -59.40
CA GLY A 42 12.49 -5.39 -59.32
C GLY A 42 11.55 -4.72 -58.32
N THR A 43 10.31 -5.20 -58.20
CA THR A 43 9.35 -4.72 -57.19
C THR A 43 9.80 -5.10 -55.77
N VAL A 44 10.24 -6.34 -55.56
CA VAL A 44 10.81 -6.79 -54.28
C VAL A 44 12.03 -5.95 -53.90
N ALA A 45 12.93 -5.68 -54.83
CA ALA A 45 14.10 -4.81 -54.58
C ALA A 45 13.70 -3.38 -54.20
N LYS A 46 12.67 -2.80 -54.85
CA LYS A 46 12.14 -1.47 -54.51
C LYS A 46 11.43 -1.43 -53.14
N ILE A 47 10.82 -2.54 -52.74
CA ILE A 47 10.26 -2.72 -51.40
C ILE A 47 11.40 -2.76 -50.38
N GLU A 48 12.39 -3.65 -50.55
CA GLU A 48 13.50 -3.83 -49.60
C GLU A 48 14.44 -2.62 -49.45
N THR A 49 14.48 -1.74 -50.45
CA THR A 49 15.27 -0.50 -50.42
C THR A 49 14.49 0.70 -49.92
N GLY A 50 13.20 0.55 -49.60
CA GLY A 50 12.34 1.66 -49.17
C GLY A 50 12.05 2.71 -50.25
N VAL A 51 12.46 2.46 -51.51
CA VAL A 51 12.21 3.36 -52.66
C VAL A 51 10.72 3.41 -52.99
N ARG A 52 9.99 2.32 -52.74
CA ARG A 52 8.54 2.29 -52.86
C ARG A 52 7.94 3.01 -51.65
N LYS A 53 7.18 4.09 -51.87
CA LYS A 53 6.62 4.92 -50.79
C LYS A 53 5.39 4.35 -50.10
N TYR A 54 4.70 3.39 -50.73
CA TYR A 54 3.44 2.82 -50.23
C TYR A 54 3.35 1.32 -50.56
N LEU A 55 2.85 0.55 -49.60
CA LEU A 55 2.45 -0.86 -49.70
C LEU A 55 0.98 -0.95 -49.31
N THR A 56 0.17 -1.69 -50.07
CA THR A 56 -1.23 -1.91 -49.70
C THR A 56 -1.35 -2.97 -48.61
N ALA A 57 -2.47 -2.98 -47.88
CA ALA A 57 -2.74 -4.01 -46.86
C ALA A 57 -2.71 -5.43 -47.45
N ASP A 58 -3.25 -5.61 -48.66
CA ASP A 58 -3.21 -6.89 -49.37
C ASP A 58 -1.78 -7.32 -49.72
N GLU A 59 -0.90 -6.38 -50.08
CA GLU A 59 0.51 -6.67 -50.34
C GLU A 59 1.23 -7.15 -49.06
N VAL A 60 0.94 -6.51 -47.92
CA VAL A 60 1.47 -6.90 -46.60
C VAL A 60 0.94 -8.27 -46.19
N ALA A 61 -0.34 -8.56 -46.40
CA ALA A 61 -0.97 -9.84 -46.11
C ALA A 61 -0.36 -11.00 -46.88
N VAL A 62 -0.13 -10.81 -48.19
CA VAL A 62 0.48 -11.85 -49.02
C VAL A 62 1.97 -12.03 -48.68
N LEU A 63 2.71 -10.95 -48.45
CA LEU A 63 4.11 -11.03 -48.03
C LEU A 63 4.27 -11.74 -46.68
N ALA A 64 3.41 -11.45 -45.71
CA ALA A 64 3.43 -12.10 -44.40
C ALA A 64 3.16 -13.62 -44.54
N ARG A 65 2.14 -13.99 -45.31
CA ARG A 65 1.79 -15.38 -45.60
C ARG A 65 2.92 -16.14 -46.28
N VAL A 66 3.55 -15.56 -47.31
CA VAL A 66 4.65 -16.18 -48.06
C VAL A 66 5.92 -16.32 -47.21
N LEU A 67 6.18 -15.34 -46.34
CA LEU A 67 7.31 -15.38 -45.41
C LEU A 67 7.02 -16.24 -44.16
N GLY A 68 5.79 -16.73 -43.99
CA GLY A 68 5.38 -17.59 -42.88
C GLY A 68 5.33 -16.86 -41.54
N VAL A 69 4.93 -15.59 -41.54
CA VAL A 69 4.77 -14.74 -40.35
C VAL A 69 3.36 -14.14 -40.33
N ARG A 70 2.88 -13.66 -39.18
CA ARG A 70 1.60 -12.94 -39.11
C ARG A 70 1.72 -11.53 -39.69
N GLU A 71 0.63 -10.96 -40.18
CA GLU A 71 0.59 -9.57 -40.68
C GLU A 71 1.10 -8.58 -39.63
N SER A 72 0.70 -8.77 -38.37
CA SER A 72 1.19 -8.01 -37.23
C SER A 72 2.71 -8.14 -37.02
N GLU A 73 3.32 -9.29 -37.31
CA GLU A 73 4.77 -9.52 -37.17
C GLU A 73 5.59 -8.88 -38.29
N LEU A 74 4.97 -8.69 -39.47
CA LEU A 74 5.58 -7.95 -40.57
C LEU A 74 5.49 -6.43 -40.33
N LEU A 75 4.47 -5.97 -39.60
CA LEU A 75 4.20 -4.57 -39.25
C LEU A 75 4.79 -4.11 -37.90
N ALA A 76 5.09 -5.02 -36.97
CA ALA A 76 5.51 -4.73 -35.58
C ALA A 76 6.81 -3.93 -35.42
N GLY A 77 7.51 -3.57 -36.50
CA GLY A 77 8.71 -2.74 -36.44
C GLY A 77 8.48 -1.29 -36.02
N ALA A 78 7.25 -0.77 -36.08
CA ALA A 78 6.93 0.61 -35.68
C ALA A 78 6.79 0.82 -34.16
N VAL A 79 6.76 -0.28 -33.40
CA VAL A 79 6.16 -0.33 -32.07
C VAL A 79 7.19 -0.43 -30.94
N ASP A 80 8.36 -0.96 -31.26
CA ASP A 80 9.39 -1.35 -30.28
C ASP A 80 10.45 -0.27 -30.03
N SER A 81 10.40 0.86 -30.75
CA SER A 81 11.41 1.93 -30.67
C SER A 81 11.29 2.80 -29.42
N SER A 82 10.07 3.24 -29.06
CA SER A 82 9.82 4.14 -27.91
C SER A 82 10.11 3.49 -26.54
N MET A 83 9.81 2.18 -26.42
CA MET A 83 10.08 1.38 -25.22
C MET A 83 11.58 1.16 -25.01
N ARG A 84 12.25 0.74 -26.09
CA ARG A 84 13.70 0.67 -26.16
C ARG A 84 14.33 2.03 -25.85
N ASP A 85 13.83 3.11 -26.43
CA ASP A 85 14.33 4.45 -26.15
C ASP A 85 14.14 4.84 -24.69
N THR A 86 13.03 4.50 -24.04
CA THR A 86 12.81 4.79 -22.61
C THR A 86 13.80 4.02 -21.73
N VAL A 87 13.92 2.70 -21.91
CA VAL A 87 14.87 1.87 -21.14
C VAL A 87 16.32 2.28 -21.42
N VAL A 88 16.67 2.49 -22.69
CA VAL A 88 18.01 2.94 -23.08
C VAL A 88 18.30 4.33 -22.52
N THR A 89 17.32 5.24 -22.48
CA THR A 89 17.50 6.57 -21.89
C THR A 89 17.81 6.45 -20.40
N VAL A 90 17.04 5.66 -19.64
CA VAL A 90 17.31 5.41 -18.22
C VAL A 90 18.71 4.80 -18.01
N LEU A 91 19.11 3.84 -18.84
CA LEU A 91 20.45 3.22 -18.75
C LEU A 91 21.58 4.20 -19.11
N VAL A 92 21.36 5.10 -20.07
CA VAL A 92 22.31 6.16 -20.45
C VAL A 92 22.43 7.20 -19.33
N GLU A 93 21.30 7.66 -18.78
CA GLU A 93 21.26 8.60 -17.64
C GLU A 93 21.92 8.02 -16.39
N ALA A 94 21.80 6.71 -16.17
CA ALA A 94 22.49 6.00 -15.10
C ALA A 94 24.02 5.90 -15.28
N GLY A 95 24.55 6.39 -16.41
CA GLY A 95 25.97 6.32 -16.75
C GLY A 95 26.45 4.89 -16.99
N LEU A 96 25.56 3.97 -17.40
CA LEU A 96 25.88 2.55 -17.60
C LEU A 96 26.41 2.23 -19.00
N GLY A 97 26.72 3.26 -19.80
CA GLY A 97 27.44 3.12 -21.07
C GLY A 97 28.86 2.60 -20.87
N ASP A 98 29.66 3.21 -19.99
CA ASP A 98 31.07 2.86 -19.77
C ASP A 98 31.28 1.44 -19.18
N PRO A 99 30.45 0.92 -18.25
CA PRO A 99 30.54 -0.45 -17.76
C PRO A 99 29.69 -1.46 -18.57
N LEU A 100 29.41 -1.23 -19.86
CA LEU A 100 28.53 -2.09 -20.66
C LEU A 100 28.90 -3.59 -20.56
N ARG A 101 30.20 -3.92 -20.66
CA ARG A 101 30.66 -5.32 -20.58
C ARG A 101 30.31 -5.96 -19.25
N LEU A 102 30.46 -5.19 -18.16
CA LEU A 102 30.07 -5.62 -16.82
C LEU A 102 28.54 -5.77 -16.69
N LEU A 103 27.76 -4.88 -17.32
CA LEU A 103 26.29 -4.98 -17.35
C LEU A 103 25.84 -6.23 -18.11
N VAL A 104 26.46 -6.55 -19.26
CA VAL A 104 26.20 -7.77 -20.04
C VAL A 104 26.54 -9.03 -19.24
N ASP A 105 27.70 -9.05 -18.57
CA ASP A 105 28.13 -10.18 -17.74
C ASP A 105 27.15 -10.41 -16.57
N LEU A 106 26.78 -9.35 -15.84
CA LEU A 106 25.82 -9.45 -14.73
C LEU A 106 24.43 -9.88 -15.18
N THR A 107 23.98 -9.37 -16.34
CA THR A 107 22.67 -9.76 -16.90
C THR A 107 22.70 -11.23 -17.34
N SER A 108 23.82 -11.68 -17.93
CA SER A 108 24.01 -13.09 -18.32
C SER A 108 24.02 -14.03 -17.12
N ASP A 109 24.68 -13.63 -16.03
CA ASP A 109 24.73 -14.37 -14.76
C ASP A 109 23.36 -14.46 -14.08
N ALA A 110 22.62 -13.34 -14.05
CA ALA A 110 21.26 -13.29 -13.53
C ALA A 110 20.34 -14.22 -14.34
N LEU A 111 20.50 -14.25 -15.66
CA LEU A 111 19.75 -15.09 -16.57
C LEU A 111 20.19 -16.56 -16.57
N GLY A 112 21.41 -16.85 -16.08
CA GLY A 112 22.01 -18.19 -16.10
C GLY A 112 22.46 -18.68 -17.48
N ARG A 113 22.61 -17.77 -18.46
CA ARG A 113 23.11 -18.07 -19.81
C ARG A 113 23.77 -16.84 -20.45
N PRO A 114 24.78 -17.03 -21.33
CA PRO A 114 25.47 -15.91 -21.97
C PRO A 114 24.56 -15.15 -22.93
N LEU A 115 24.58 -13.82 -22.84
CA LEU A 115 23.95 -12.92 -23.81
C LEU A 115 24.96 -12.51 -24.88
N ALA A 116 24.58 -12.61 -26.15
CA ALA A 116 25.43 -12.22 -27.27
C ALA A 116 25.20 -10.75 -27.65
N VAL A 117 26.05 -9.85 -27.15
CA VAL A 117 26.10 -8.43 -27.56
C VAL A 117 27.42 -8.19 -28.32
N PRO A 118 27.41 -7.68 -29.56
CA PRO A 118 28.64 -7.48 -30.34
C PRO A 118 29.59 -6.44 -29.74
N ASP A 119 30.87 -6.81 -29.59
CA ASP A 119 31.93 -5.97 -29.00
C ASP A 119 32.33 -4.71 -29.81
N ARG A 120 31.80 -4.54 -31.03
CA ARG A 120 32.20 -3.48 -31.98
C ARG A 120 31.21 -2.31 -32.09
N LEU A 121 30.17 -2.29 -31.27
CA LEU A 121 29.13 -1.26 -31.29
C LEU A 121 29.51 -0.06 -30.41
N ASP A 122 29.09 1.14 -30.80
CA ASP A 122 29.20 2.32 -29.94
C ASP A 122 28.32 2.14 -28.67
N HIS A 123 28.69 2.78 -27.55
CA HIS A 123 28.05 2.57 -26.24
C HIS A 123 26.51 2.61 -26.28
N ARG A 124 25.91 3.56 -27.00
CA ARG A 124 24.44 3.66 -27.14
C ARG A 124 23.85 2.54 -28.00
N GLU A 125 24.51 2.17 -29.10
CA GLU A 125 24.07 1.10 -29.99
C GLU A 125 24.13 -0.27 -29.30
N ALA A 126 25.12 -0.45 -28.43
CA ALA A 126 25.30 -1.67 -27.69
C ALA A 126 24.29 -1.81 -26.52
N LEU A 127 23.93 -0.72 -25.85
CA LEU A 127 22.81 -0.70 -24.89
C LEU A 127 21.47 -1.01 -25.58
N ILE A 128 21.26 -0.46 -26.78
CA ILE A 128 20.10 -0.79 -27.62
C ILE A 128 20.06 -2.30 -27.90
N GLU A 129 21.19 -2.89 -28.31
CA GLU A 129 21.21 -4.31 -28.62
C GLU A 129 21.04 -5.18 -27.36
N LEU A 130 21.60 -4.78 -26.21
CA LEU A 130 21.37 -5.46 -24.94
C LEU A 130 19.88 -5.47 -24.57
N VAL A 131 19.20 -4.32 -24.62
CA VAL A 131 17.76 -4.22 -24.33
C VAL A 131 16.96 -5.07 -25.32
N ASN A 132 17.32 -5.06 -26.59
CA ASN A 132 16.68 -5.89 -27.61
C ASN A 132 16.82 -7.39 -27.34
N VAL A 133 18.02 -7.82 -26.96
CA VAL A 133 18.28 -9.21 -26.60
C VAL A 133 17.48 -9.57 -25.36
N CYS A 134 17.47 -8.72 -24.33
CA CYS A 134 16.71 -8.95 -23.10
C CYS A 134 15.20 -9.03 -23.34
N ALA A 135 14.63 -8.16 -24.17
CA ALA A 135 13.21 -8.14 -24.50
C ALA A 135 12.75 -9.39 -25.29
N ARG A 136 13.65 -10.00 -26.08
CA ARG A 136 13.38 -11.24 -26.84
C ARG A 136 13.61 -12.52 -26.04
N THR A 137 14.10 -12.40 -24.82
CA THR A 137 14.61 -13.51 -24.02
C THR A 137 13.74 -13.66 -22.79
N ASP A 138 13.16 -14.84 -22.58
CA ASP A 138 12.37 -15.11 -21.37
C ASP A 138 13.19 -14.82 -20.11
N GLY A 139 12.65 -13.99 -19.22
CA GLY A 139 13.32 -13.50 -18.00
C GLY A 139 14.43 -12.46 -18.26
N GLY A 140 14.71 -12.08 -19.50
CA GLY A 140 15.81 -11.18 -19.86
C GLY A 140 15.66 -9.77 -19.30
N MET A 141 14.46 -9.19 -19.36
CA MET A 141 14.21 -7.85 -18.77
C MET A 141 14.29 -7.86 -17.24
N ALA A 142 13.85 -8.94 -16.58
CA ALA A 142 14.00 -9.10 -15.14
C ALA A 142 15.48 -9.25 -14.75
N ALA A 143 16.25 -10.04 -15.51
CA ALA A 143 17.70 -10.18 -15.32
C ALA A 143 18.44 -8.85 -15.50
N LEU A 144 17.99 -7.99 -16.44
CA LEU A 144 18.55 -6.65 -16.64
C LEU A 144 18.25 -5.73 -15.45
N VAL A 145 17.02 -5.75 -14.93
CA VAL A 145 16.65 -5.01 -13.70
C VAL A 145 17.53 -5.46 -12.53
N ASP A 146 17.75 -6.76 -12.37
CA ASP A 146 18.63 -7.30 -11.32
C ASP A 146 20.09 -6.87 -11.50
N ALA A 147 20.62 -6.87 -12.72
CA ALA A 147 21.96 -6.39 -13.00
C ALA A 147 22.13 -4.90 -12.65
N VAL A 148 21.14 -4.07 -13.00
CA VAL A 148 21.14 -2.64 -12.63
C VAL A 148 21.02 -2.44 -11.12
N ARG A 149 20.16 -3.22 -10.45
CA ARG A 149 20.06 -3.24 -8.97
C ARG A 149 21.40 -3.53 -8.30
N MET A 150 22.20 -4.45 -8.87
CA MET A 150 23.51 -4.79 -8.34
C MET A 150 24.54 -3.65 -8.50
N LEU A 151 24.52 -2.97 -9.64
CA LEU A 151 25.42 -1.86 -9.96
C LEU A 151 25.02 -0.57 -9.21
N ARG A 152 23.73 -0.37 -8.98
CA ARG A 152 23.10 0.85 -8.48
C ARG A 152 21.94 0.53 -7.51
N PRO A 153 22.24 -0.01 -6.32
CA PRO A 153 21.18 -0.28 -5.35
C PRO A 153 20.53 1.03 -4.90
N ALA A 154 19.19 1.04 -4.83
CA ALA A 154 18.37 2.18 -4.38
C ALA A 154 18.61 3.49 -5.17
N SER A 155 18.98 3.40 -6.45
CA SER A 155 19.05 4.58 -7.32
C SER A 155 17.71 4.89 -7.98
N ARG A 156 17.47 6.17 -8.31
CA ARG A 156 16.27 6.60 -9.03
C ARG A 156 16.12 5.86 -10.36
N GLU A 157 17.23 5.62 -11.05
CA GLU A 157 17.26 4.93 -12.34
C GLU A 157 16.91 3.45 -12.20
N TYR A 158 17.28 2.80 -11.10
CA TYR A 158 16.83 1.44 -10.78
C TYR A 158 15.31 1.40 -10.56
N GLU A 159 14.76 2.32 -9.78
CA GLU A 159 13.31 2.37 -9.53
C GLU A 159 12.52 2.68 -10.82
N LEU A 160 13.01 3.61 -11.64
CA LEU A 160 12.41 3.91 -12.96
C LEU A 160 12.47 2.70 -13.90
N LEU A 161 13.59 1.99 -13.95
CA LEU A 161 13.74 0.79 -14.77
C LEU A 161 12.82 -0.34 -14.29
N ARG A 162 12.74 -0.56 -12.97
CA ARG A 162 11.89 -1.57 -12.34
C ARG A 162 10.42 -1.31 -12.63
N GLY A 163 9.94 -0.11 -12.39
CA GLY A 163 8.55 0.27 -12.67
C GLY A 163 8.21 0.16 -14.15
N ALA A 164 9.11 0.60 -15.04
CA ALA A 164 8.92 0.44 -16.48
C ALA A 164 8.80 -1.03 -16.89
N VAL A 165 9.62 -1.93 -16.33
CA VAL A 165 9.55 -3.37 -16.62
C VAL A 165 8.27 -4.01 -16.09
N SER A 166 7.80 -3.64 -14.90
CA SER A 166 6.52 -4.11 -14.36
C SER A 166 5.32 -3.65 -15.20
N ALA A 167 5.32 -2.39 -15.66
CA ALA A 167 4.28 -1.88 -16.56
C ALA A 167 4.24 -2.65 -17.90
N MET A 168 5.40 -3.08 -18.42
CA MET A 168 5.48 -3.89 -19.64
C MET A 168 4.93 -5.31 -19.47
N THR A 169 5.10 -5.93 -18.30
CA THR A 169 4.47 -7.23 -18.01
C THR A 169 2.95 -7.13 -17.96
N LEU A 170 2.43 -6.01 -17.46
CA LEU A 170 0.99 -5.73 -17.43
C LEU A 170 0.44 -5.40 -18.83
N VAL A 171 1.24 -4.74 -19.67
CA VAL A 171 0.83 -4.25 -21.00
C VAL A 171 1.92 -4.49 -22.05
N PRO A 172 1.96 -5.66 -22.70
CA PRO A 172 2.86 -5.90 -23.82
C PRO A 172 2.51 -5.08 -25.08
N GLY A 173 3.52 -4.43 -25.69
CA GLY A 173 3.46 -3.88 -27.06
C GLY A 173 2.90 -2.46 -27.22
N GLU A 174 2.21 -2.17 -28.35
CA GLU A 174 1.68 -0.84 -28.74
C GLU A 174 0.75 -0.21 -27.68
N GLY A 175 0.11 -1.05 -26.85
CA GLY A 175 -0.87 -0.63 -25.85
C GLY A 175 -0.29 0.34 -24.81
N LEU A 176 0.98 0.16 -24.42
CA LEU A 176 1.62 0.96 -23.38
C LEU A 176 1.93 2.39 -23.85
N ASN A 177 2.33 2.57 -25.12
CA ASN A 177 2.57 3.91 -25.69
C ASN A 177 1.27 4.68 -25.87
N ARG A 178 0.21 4.01 -26.34
CA ARG A 178 -1.11 4.63 -26.46
C ARG A 178 -1.60 5.09 -25.08
N LEU A 179 -1.44 4.25 -24.06
CA LEU A 179 -1.79 4.61 -22.69
C LEU A 179 -0.92 5.76 -22.16
N ARG A 180 0.40 5.73 -22.39
CA ARG A 180 1.29 6.83 -22.02
C ARG A 180 0.85 8.15 -22.64
N GLY A 181 0.46 8.15 -23.92
CA GLY A 181 -0.07 9.35 -24.58
C GLY A 181 -1.38 9.86 -23.97
N LEU A 182 -2.21 8.96 -23.43
CA LEU A 182 -3.45 9.34 -22.72
C LEU A 182 -3.18 9.89 -21.31
N LEU A 183 -2.13 9.40 -20.63
CA LEU A 183 -1.87 9.72 -19.22
C LEU A 183 -0.80 10.80 -18.99
N SER A 184 0.13 10.99 -19.92
CA SER A 184 1.24 11.94 -19.74
C SER A 184 0.72 13.37 -19.68
N GLY A 185 1.13 14.12 -18.66
CA GLY A 185 0.69 15.49 -18.43
C GLY A 185 -0.73 15.62 -17.86
N VAL A 186 -1.45 14.51 -17.64
CA VAL A 186 -2.76 14.54 -16.97
C VAL A 186 -2.54 14.69 -15.47
N THR A 187 -3.00 15.80 -14.92
CA THR A 187 -2.93 16.11 -13.49
C THR A 187 -4.34 16.40 -12.97
N THR A 188 -4.63 15.94 -11.75
CA THR A 188 -5.90 16.17 -11.03
C THR A 188 -5.60 16.36 -9.55
N PRO A 189 -6.27 17.29 -8.85
CA PRO A 189 -6.14 17.43 -7.39
C PRO A 189 -6.41 16.11 -6.65
N GLU A 190 -7.26 15.26 -7.20
CA GLU A 190 -7.68 13.98 -6.65
C GLU A 190 -6.72 12.82 -6.99
N LEU A 191 -5.61 13.05 -7.70
CA LEU A 191 -4.71 11.97 -8.16
C LEU A 191 -4.23 11.06 -7.01
N ALA A 192 -3.91 11.65 -5.85
CA ALA A 192 -3.52 10.91 -4.64
C ALA A 192 -4.68 10.06 -4.07
N SER A 193 -5.92 10.54 -4.17
CA SER A 193 -7.11 9.80 -3.73
C SER A 193 -7.44 8.65 -4.68
N VAL A 194 -7.39 8.91 -6.00
CA VAL A 194 -7.65 7.92 -7.06
C VAL A 194 -6.62 6.79 -7.03
N THR A 195 -5.35 7.11 -6.80
CA THR A 195 -4.28 6.12 -6.64
C THR A 195 -4.45 5.31 -5.36
N ALA A 196 -4.84 5.97 -4.27
CA ALA A 196 -5.14 5.27 -3.01
C ALA A 196 -6.36 4.35 -3.12
N GLN A 197 -7.37 4.73 -3.90
CA GLN A 197 -8.57 3.92 -4.15
C GLN A 197 -8.23 2.64 -4.93
N ALA A 198 -7.25 2.72 -5.84
CA ALA A 198 -6.81 1.59 -6.65
C ALA A 198 -6.10 0.48 -5.85
N VAL A 199 -5.45 0.82 -4.73
CA VAL A 199 -4.70 -0.12 -3.88
C VAL A 199 -5.34 -0.33 -2.50
N GLY A 200 -6.30 0.53 -2.12
CA GLY A 200 -6.92 0.53 -0.79
C GLY A 200 -6.14 1.31 0.28
N HIS A 201 -4.99 1.90 -0.05
CA HIS A 201 -4.14 2.69 0.86
C HIS A 201 -3.32 3.75 0.10
N GLN A 202 -2.75 4.71 0.83
CA GLN A 202 -1.94 5.79 0.23
C GLN A 202 -0.66 5.26 -0.46
N VAL A 203 -0.35 5.83 -1.63
CA VAL A 203 0.84 5.52 -2.44
C VAL A 203 1.73 6.77 -2.50
N PRO A 204 3.03 6.68 -2.16
CA PRO A 204 3.92 7.84 -2.20
C PRO A 204 4.21 8.25 -3.66
N LEU A 205 3.69 9.42 -4.06
CA LEU A 205 3.92 10.03 -5.37
C LEU A 205 4.73 11.34 -5.21
N GLU A 206 5.53 11.67 -6.23
CA GLU A 206 6.19 12.98 -6.30
C GLU A 206 5.13 14.10 -6.41
N ARG A 207 5.39 15.28 -5.85
CA ARG A 207 4.41 16.40 -5.81
C ARG A 207 3.89 16.81 -7.18
N ASP A 208 4.71 16.66 -8.22
CA ASP A 208 4.39 17.05 -9.60
C ASP A 208 4.11 15.82 -10.49
N ALA A 209 3.81 14.67 -9.88
CA ALA A 209 3.52 13.44 -10.63
C ALA A 209 2.24 13.59 -11.47
N ASP A 210 2.32 13.14 -12.72
CA ASP A 210 1.16 12.99 -13.59
C ASP A 210 0.55 11.59 -13.47
N ALA A 211 -0.60 11.39 -14.10
CA ALA A 211 -1.29 10.11 -14.09
C ALA A 211 -0.45 8.96 -14.69
N TRP A 212 0.52 9.27 -15.56
CA TRP A 212 1.45 8.28 -16.09
C TRP A 212 2.44 7.80 -15.03
N ALA A 213 3.07 8.72 -14.30
CA ALA A 213 3.94 8.38 -13.17
C ALA A 213 3.20 7.53 -12.14
N ALA A 214 1.94 7.89 -11.83
CA ALA A 214 1.10 7.14 -10.91
C ALA A 214 0.81 5.71 -11.42
N PHE A 215 0.48 5.55 -12.71
CA PHE A 215 0.25 4.24 -13.33
C PHE A 215 1.49 3.34 -13.28
N VAL A 216 2.69 3.89 -13.51
CA VAL A 216 3.95 3.14 -13.45
C VAL A 216 4.20 2.58 -12.05
N VAL A 217 4.00 3.39 -11.01
CA VAL A 217 4.12 2.94 -9.61
C VAL A 217 3.10 1.86 -9.30
N LEU A 218 1.84 2.06 -9.69
CA LEU A 218 0.77 1.10 -9.45
C LEU A 218 0.94 -0.23 -10.19
N SER A 219 1.71 -0.24 -11.28
CA SER A 219 1.99 -1.46 -12.07
C SER A 219 2.88 -2.45 -11.31
N GLU A 220 3.49 -2.04 -10.20
CA GLU A 220 4.31 -2.88 -9.35
C GLU A 220 3.52 -3.69 -8.33
N PHE A 221 2.26 -3.31 -8.09
CA PHE A 221 1.41 -3.97 -7.11
C PHE A 221 0.74 -5.20 -7.74
N ALA A 222 0.87 -6.35 -7.06
CA ALA A 222 0.19 -7.57 -7.47
C ALA A 222 -1.30 -7.52 -7.10
N ALA A 223 -2.16 -8.04 -7.98
CA ALA A 223 -3.58 -8.26 -7.68
C ALA A 223 -3.83 -9.73 -7.24
N PRO A 224 -4.81 -9.97 -6.35
CA PRO A 224 -5.41 -11.29 -6.13
C PRO A 224 -5.89 -11.95 -7.43
N GLU A 225 -5.97 -13.29 -7.44
CA GLU A 225 -6.61 -14.05 -8.53
C GLU A 225 -8.05 -13.53 -8.73
N ASP A 226 -8.46 -13.37 -9.99
CA ASP A 226 -9.78 -12.85 -10.42
C ASP A 226 -10.10 -11.38 -10.08
N SER A 227 -9.11 -10.56 -9.70
CA SER A 227 -9.28 -9.12 -9.49
C SER A 227 -8.48 -8.27 -10.48
N LEU A 228 -8.92 -7.04 -10.74
CA LEU A 228 -8.17 -6.12 -11.59
C LEU A 228 -6.84 -5.72 -10.90
N PRO A 229 -5.70 -5.80 -11.61
CA PRO A 229 -4.46 -5.18 -11.20
C PRO A 229 -4.66 -3.72 -10.78
N PRO A 230 -4.01 -3.23 -9.70
CA PRO A 230 -4.22 -1.88 -9.21
C PRO A 230 -4.00 -0.78 -10.27
N ALA A 231 -3.02 -0.97 -11.16
CA ALA A 231 -2.81 -0.07 -12.29
C ALA A 231 -4.01 0.00 -13.26
N LEU A 232 -4.75 -1.09 -13.46
CA LEU A 232 -5.97 -1.12 -14.30
C LEU A 232 -7.19 -0.59 -13.53
N ALA A 233 -7.31 -0.90 -12.24
CA ALA A 233 -8.36 -0.33 -11.38
C ALA A 233 -8.24 1.20 -11.29
N PHE A 234 -7.01 1.71 -11.20
CA PHE A 234 -6.71 3.13 -11.24
C PHE A 234 -7.26 3.83 -12.48
N LEU A 235 -7.21 3.21 -13.66
CA LEU A 235 -7.76 3.82 -14.87
C LEU A 235 -9.28 3.98 -14.81
N GLU A 236 -10.01 3.06 -14.18
CA GLU A 236 -11.46 3.22 -13.95
C GLU A 236 -11.77 4.37 -13.00
N PHE A 237 -11.02 4.49 -11.91
CA PHE A 237 -11.19 5.57 -10.94
C PHE A 237 -10.79 6.92 -11.54
N LEU A 238 -9.69 6.98 -12.29
CA LEU A 238 -9.22 8.19 -12.97
C LEU A 238 -10.24 8.66 -14.02
N ALA A 239 -10.89 7.74 -14.74
CA ALA A 239 -11.96 8.05 -15.68
C ALA A 239 -13.17 8.75 -15.02
N GLY A 240 -13.32 8.70 -13.69
CA GLY A 240 -14.32 9.47 -12.94
C GLY A 240 -13.94 10.94 -12.69
N HIS A 241 -12.67 11.29 -12.87
CA HIS A 241 -12.08 12.57 -12.44
C HIS A 241 -11.50 13.40 -13.62
N VAL A 242 -11.51 12.85 -14.84
CA VAL A 242 -11.08 13.53 -16.07
C VAL A 242 -12.27 13.95 -16.96
N ASP A 243 -12.01 14.62 -18.09
CA ASP A 243 -13.05 14.97 -19.08
C ASP A 243 -13.64 13.74 -19.78
N ASP A 244 -14.83 13.89 -20.36
CA ASP A 244 -15.61 12.77 -20.91
C ASP A 244 -14.91 12.06 -22.09
N ASP A 245 -14.15 12.80 -22.92
CA ASP A 245 -13.42 12.23 -24.06
C ASP A 245 -12.25 11.37 -23.57
N LEU A 246 -11.45 11.88 -22.62
CA LEU A 246 -10.38 11.11 -22.00
C LEU A 246 -10.92 9.94 -21.19
N ALA A 247 -12.02 10.13 -20.44
CA ALA A 247 -12.66 9.08 -19.66
C ALA A 247 -13.14 7.92 -20.54
N ALA A 248 -13.75 8.21 -21.69
CA ALA A 248 -14.14 7.20 -22.67
C ALA A 248 -12.92 6.46 -23.24
N ALA A 249 -11.86 7.19 -23.61
CA ALA A 249 -10.63 6.59 -24.13
C ALA A 249 -9.93 5.66 -23.11
N LEU A 250 -9.90 6.04 -21.82
CA LEU A 250 -9.33 5.22 -20.75
C LEU A 250 -10.15 3.96 -20.51
N ARG A 251 -11.48 4.06 -20.45
CA ARG A 251 -12.40 2.92 -20.28
C ARG A 251 -12.33 1.92 -21.42
N ASP A 252 -12.38 2.41 -22.66
CA ASP A 252 -12.24 1.56 -23.86
C ASP A 252 -10.91 0.81 -23.87
N TRP A 253 -9.84 1.50 -23.49
CA TRP A 253 -8.52 0.89 -23.40
C TRP A 253 -8.47 -0.18 -22.30
N ASN A 254 -9.06 0.08 -21.14
CA ASN A 254 -9.08 -0.82 -20.00
C ASN A 254 -9.91 -2.08 -20.27
N ASP A 255 -11.03 -1.95 -20.97
CA ASP A 255 -11.87 -3.07 -21.41
C ASP A 255 -11.09 -4.04 -22.31
N VAL A 256 -10.24 -3.51 -23.19
CA VAL A 256 -9.36 -4.34 -24.05
C VAL A 256 -8.34 -5.11 -23.21
N GLN A 257 -7.78 -4.50 -22.16
CA GLN A 257 -6.82 -5.20 -21.29
C GLN A 257 -7.51 -6.25 -20.40
N ALA A 258 -8.65 -5.90 -19.79
CA ALA A 258 -9.44 -6.82 -18.98
C ALA A 258 -9.83 -8.06 -19.79
N ARG A 259 -10.26 -7.90 -21.06
CA ARG A 259 -10.49 -9.01 -21.99
C ARG A 259 -9.28 -9.89 -22.20
N ARG A 260 -8.12 -9.29 -22.46
CA ARG A 260 -6.88 -10.05 -22.72
C ARG A 260 -6.46 -10.86 -21.50
N LEU A 261 -6.70 -10.34 -20.31
CA LEU A 261 -6.36 -10.97 -19.03
C LEU A 261 -7.46 -11.92 -18.52
N GLY A 262 -8.63 -11.98 -19.17
CA GLY A 262 -9.77 -12.79 -18.70
C GLY A 262 -10.49 -12.21 -17.49
N LEU A 263 -10.35 -10.91 -17.23
CA LEU A 263 -10.83 -10.21 -16.03
C LEU A 263 -12.02 -9.27 -16.30
N GLU A 264 -12.82 -9.53 -17.33
CA GLU A 264 -13.96 -8.68 -17.69
C GLU A 264 -15.00 -8.57 -16.57
N SER A 265 -15.19 -9.64 -15.79
CA SER A 265 -16.12 -9.66 -14.65
C SER A 265 -15.64 -8.83 -13.45
N ALA A 266 -14.37 -8.45 -13.42
CA ALA A 266 -13.78 -7.63 -12.36
C ALA A 266 -13.89 -6.12 -12.65
N LEU A 267 -14.40 -5.72 -13.82
CA LEU A 267 -14.67 -4.31 -14.13
C LEU A 267 -15.87 -3.80 -13.32
N PRO A 268 -15.77 -2.61 -12.70
CA PRO A 268 -16.85 -2.04 -11.90
C PRO A 268 -18.06 -1.65 -12.76
N VAL A 269 -19.26 -1.73 -12.18
CA VAL A 269 -20.51 -1.29 -12.84
C VAL A 269 -20.45 0.22 -13.05
N ARG A 270 -20.34 0.65 -14.30
CA ARG A 270 -20.24 2.05 -14.70
C ARG A 270 -21.57 2.77 -14.48
N THR A 271 -21.65 3.62 -13.45
CA THR A 271 -22.79 4.52 -13.25
C THR A 271 -22.54 5.82 -14.01
N THR A 272 -23.51 6.22 -14.84
CA THR A 272 -23.46 7.46 -15.63
C THR A 272 -23.76 8.66 -14.72
N GLY A 273 -22.73 9.37 -14.29
CA GLY A 273 -22.88 10.65 -13.59
C GLY A 273 -21.66 11.05 -12.77
N ARG A 274 -21.05 12.19 -13.12
CA ARG A 274 -19.97 12.84 -12.36
C ARG A 274 -20.49 13.19 -10.96
N ARG A 275 -20.02 12.50 -9.92
CA ARG A 275 -20.41 12.74 -8.52
C ARG A 275 -19.70 14.01 -8.05
N ARG A 276 -20.46 15.07 -7.73
CA ARG A 276 -19.90 16.36 -7.26
C ARG A 276 -19.41 16.20 -5.82
N THR A 277 -18.14 16.50 -5.58
CA THR A 277 -17.40 16.34 -4.31
C THR A 277 -17.62 17.47 -3.28
N GLY A 278 -18.62 18.34 -3.46
CA GLY A 278 -18.82 19.52 -2.60
C GLY A 278 -19.70 19.32 -1.34
N ASP A 279 -20.23 18.13 -1.10
CA ASP A 279 -21.28 17.88 -0.08
C ASP A 279 -20.92 16.73 0.89
N ALA A 280 -19.67 16.28 0.84
CA ALA A 280 -19.20 15.12 1.58
C ALA A 280 -18.76 15.54 2.99
N ARG A 281 -19.56 15.17 4.01
CA ARG A 281 -19.30 15.49 5.42
C ARG A 281 -18.85 14.24 6.18
N LEU A 282 -17.84 14.40 7.03
CA LEU A 282 -17.35 13.40 7.97
C LEU A 282 -18.02 13.58 9.33
N TYR A 283 -18.28 12.46 10.00
CA TYR A 283 -18.95 12.44 11.30
C TYR A 283 -18.06 11.80 12.37
N LEU A 284 -17.98 12.46 13.53
CA LEU A 284 -17.52 11.86 14.79
C LEU A 284 -18.71 11.80 15.75
N MET A 285 -19.23 10.59 15.98
CA MET A 285 -20.23 10.36 17.02
C MET A 285 -19.54 9.97 18.32
N ILE A 286 -19.90 10.61 19.42
CA ILE A 286 -19.39 10.32 20.76
C ILE A 286 -20.58 9.99 21.65
N ALA A 287 -20.67 8.75 22.09
CA ALA A 287 -21.63 8.35 23.10
C ALA A 287 -21.02 8.43 24.49
N ILE A 288 -21.80 8.94 25.45
CA ILE A 288 -21.43 9.00 26.86
C ILE A 288 -22.55 8.35 27.67
N GLU A 289 -22.22 7.32 28.44
CA GLU A 289 -23.15 6.59 29.28
C GLU A 289 -22.68 6.59 30.74
N PRO A 290 -23.55 6.69 31.74
CA PRO A 290 -23.17 6.43 33.13
C PRO A 290 -22.68 4.99 33.29
N ASP A 291 -21.59 4.79 34.03
CA ASP A 291 -21.13 3.44 34.38
C ASP A 291 -22.17 2.74 35.29
N ALA A 292 -22.41 1.46 35.03
CA ALA A 292 -23.45 0.69 35.72
C ALA A 292 -23.11 0.40 37.20
N VAL A 293 -21.84 0.54 37.58
CA VAL A 293 -21.31 0.22 38.92
C VAL A 293 -20.91 1.49 39.66
N ASP A 294 -20.18 2.39 39.00
CA ASP A 294 -19.65 3.62 39.60
C ASP A 294 -20.32 4.87 39.02
N ARG A 295 -21.11 5.57 39.84
CA ARG A 295 -21.88 6.75 39.40
C ARG A 295 -21.03 7.97 39.05
N ASP A 296 -19.76 8.00 39.46
CA ASP A 296 -18.82 9.08 39.12
C ASP A 296 -18.00 8.78 37.86
N ARG A 297 -18.23 7.61 37.24
CA ARG A 297 -17.59 7.17 36.01
C ARG A 297 -18.58 7.05 34.86
N TYR A 298 -18.04 7.19 33.66
CA TYR A 298 -18.77 7.20 32.41
C TYR A 298 -18.08 6.29 31.41
N LEU A 299 -18.88 5.56 30.65
CA LEU A 299 -18.44 4.84 29.47
C LEU A 299 -18.52 5.78 28.27
N VAL A 300 -17.38 6.09 27.66
CA VAL A 300 -17.30 6.87 26.42
C VAL A 300 -17.03 5.91 25.26
N SER A 301 -17.73 6.10 24.15
CA SER A 301 -17.52 5.33 22.92
C SER A 301 -17.67 6.20 21.71
N GLU A 302 -16.82 5.99 20.71
CA GLU A 302 -16.76 6.80 19.51
C GLU A 302 -17.04 5.98 18.25
N TRP A 303 -17.57 6.65 17.23
CA TRP A 303 -17.66 6.17 15.86
C TRP A 303 -17.10 7.25 14.96
N ARG A 304 -15.90 7.02 14.44
CA ARG A 304 -15.20 7.96 13.56
C ARG A 304 -15.32 7.49 12.12
N GLN A 305 -15.90 8.33 11.28
CA GLN A 305 -15.97 8.08 9.86
C GLN A 305 -14.64 8.42 9.18
N GLU A 306 -14.05 7.49 8.45
CA GLU A 306 -12.80 7.74 7.70
C GLU A 306 -13.09 8.24 6.27
N ARG A 307 -14.25 7.87 5.70
CA ARG A 307 -14.70 8.30 4.37
C ARG A 307 -16.17 8.69 4.36
N PRO A 308 -16.59 9.79 3.71
CA PRO A 308 -17.97 10.29 3.76
C PRO A 308 -19.04 9.30 3.27
N GLU A 309 -18.68 8.37 2.39
CA GLU A 309 -19.57 7.32 1.85
C GLU A 309 -19.73 6.10 2.76
N GLU A 310 -18.93 5.96 3.81
CA GLU A 310 -18.89 4.78 4.67
C GLU A 310 -19.82 4.93 5.87
N TRP A 311 -20.87 4.10 5.97
CA TRP A 311 -21.78 4.09 7.12
C TRP A 311 -22.32 2.68 7.42
N PRO A 312 -22.42 2.25 8.71
CA PRO A 312 -21.97 2.97 9.91
C PRO A 312 -20.45 2.94 10.07
N PRO A 313 -19.84 3.94 10.73
CA PRO A 313 -18.42 3.88 11.03
C PRO A 313 -18.10 2.74 12.01
N PRO A 314 -16.86 2.26 12.08
CA PRO A 314 -16.45 1.32 13.14
C PRO A 314 -16.55 1.99 14.52
N ARG A 315 -16.97 1.21 15.53
CA ARG A 315 -16.96 1.64 16.94
C ARG A 315 -15.54 1.53 17.49
N GLY A 316 -15.02 2.58 18.10
CA GLY A 316 -13.81 2.55 18.88
C GLY A 316 -13.97 1.75 20.18
N GLY A 317 -12.86 1.56 20.90
CA GLY A 317 -12.88 0.84 22.18
C GLY A 317 -13.65 1.65 23.23
N PRO A 318 -14.56 1.05 24.02
CA PRO A 318 -15.21 1.79 25.09
C PRO A 318 -14.20 2.15 26.17
N HIS A 319 -14.17 3.42 26.57
CA HIS A 319 -13.26 3.95 27.59
C HIS A 319 -14.04 4.34 28.84
N THR A 320 -13.61 3.85 30.01
CA THR A 320 -14.15 4.31 31.30
C THR A 320 -13.42 5.58 31.75
N VAL A 321 -14.16 6.65 31.98
CA VAL A 321 -13.65 7.99 32.27
C VAL A 321 -14.36 8.59 33.48
N GLU A 322 -13.62 9.22 34.38
CA GLU A 322 -14.20 9.94 35.53
C GLU A 322 -14.87 11.26 35.10
N ARG A 323 -15.92 11.69 35.82
CA ARG A 323 -16.68 12.91 35.49
C ARG A 323 -15.81 14.13 35.20
N SER A 324 -14.79 14.37 36.02
CA SER A 324 -13.89 15.52 35.91
C SER A 324 -12.99 15.49 34.67
N ASN A 325 -12.81 14.32 34.06
CA ASN A 325 -11.92 14.10 32.92
C ASN A 325 -12.68 13.89 31.60
N LEU A 326 -14.01 13.97 31.60
CA LEU A 326 -14.85 13.79 30.40
C LEU A 326 -14.44 14.73 29.27
N GLU A 327 -14.34 16.03 29.56
CA GLU A 327 -13.97 17.04 28.56
C GLU A 327 -12.58 16.78 27.97
N HIS A 328 -11.58 16.52 28.82
CA HIS A 328 -10.21 16.21 28.37
C HIS A 328 -10.12 14.90 27.57
N HIS A 329 -11.00 13.94 27.83
CA HIS A 329 -11.06 12.72 27.03
C HIS A 329 -11.69 12.97 25.66
N VAL A 330 -12.78 13.75 25.61
CA VAL A 330 -13.42 14.17 24.35
C VAL A 330 -12.47 15.02 23.49
N ASP A 331 -11.70 15.92 24.10
CA ASP A 331 -10.62 16.65 23.45
C ASP A 331 -9.66 15.69 22.72
N ARG A 332 -9.15 14.67 23.41
CA ARG A 332 -8.25 13.67 22.79
C ARG A 332 -8.90 12.97 21.59
N LEU A 333 -10.16 12.55 21.70
CA LEU A 333 -10.88 11.91 20.59
C LEU A 333 -11.00 12.84 19.37
N ILE A 334 -11.26 14.13 19.61
CA ILE A 334 -11.38 15.14 18.55
C ILE A 334 -10.02 15.40 17.90
N VAL A 335 -8.95 15.57 18.69
CA VAL A 335 -7.60 15.76 18.17
C VAL A 335 -7.12 14.54 17.38
N GLU A 336 -7.44 13.33 17.84
CA GLU A 336 -7.13 12.09 17.11
C GLU A 336 -7.91 11.97 15.80
N ALA A 337 -9.18 12.38 15.77
CA ALA A 337 -9.97 12.42 14.55
C ALA A 337 -9.41 13.44 13.54
N GLU A 338 -9.11 14.66 13.98
CA GLU A 338 -8.49 15.70 13.15
C GLU A 338 -7.14 15.27 12.56
N ARG A 339 -6.31 14.55 13.34
CA ARG A 339 -5.06 13.99 12.82
C ARG A 339 -5.29 12.96 11.72
N SER A 340 -6.31 12.13 11.84
CA SER A 340 -6.69 11.18 10.78
C SER A 340 -7.20 11.89 9.54
N TRP A 341 -7.93 12.99 9.71
CA TRP A 341 -8.55 13.74 8.62
C TRP A 341 -7.68 14.86 8.03
N ALA A 342 -6.44 15.02 8.49
CA ALA A 342 -5.58 16.16 8.16
C ALA A 342 -5.35 16.43 6.65
N ASN A 343 -5.59 15.44 5.79
CA ASN A 343 -5.46 15.55 4.33
C ASN A 343 -6.81 15.57 3.58
N LEU A 344 -7.94 15.64 4.29
CA LEU A 344 -9.29 15.65 3.72
C LEU A 344 -9.86 17.07 3.75
N ASP A 345 -10.38 17.54 2.62
CA ASP A 345 -11.06 18.85 2.50
C ASP A 345 -12.58 18.72 2.74
N SER A 346 -12.97 17.89 3.72
CA SER A 346 -14.37 17.58 4.04
C SER A 346 -14.84 18.35 5.26
N GLN A 347 -16.11 18.77 5.28
CA GLN A 347 -16.70 19.33 6.50
C GLN A 347 -16.80 18.25 7.58
N VAL A 348 -16.69 18.64 8.85
CA VAL A 348 -16.81 17.74 10.01
C VAL A 348 -18.03 18.11 10.84
N ALA A 349 -18.76 17.11 11.31
CA ALA A 349 -19.80 17.26 12.33
C ALA A 349 -19.52 16.37 13.54
N VAL A 350 -19.74 16.92 14.73
CA VAL A 350 -19.58 16.19 16.01
C VAL A 350 -20.96 15.98 16.63
N GLU A 351 -21.34 14.70 16.81
CA GLU A 351 -22.64 14.32 17.35
C GLU A 351 -22.48 13.65 18.71
N PHE A 352 -23.18 14.13 19.74
CA PHE A 352 -23.15 13.52 21.07
C PHE A 352 -24.38 12.64 21.29
N VAL A 353 -24.18 11.34 21.51
CA VAL A 353 -25.27 10.42 21.86
C VAL A 353 -25.36 10.30 23.38
N LEU A 354 -26.42 10.87 23.96
CA LEU A 354 -26.57 11.01 25.41
C LEU A 354 -27.87 10.36 25.89
N PRO A 355 -27.87 9.69 27.05
CA PRO A 355 -29.09 9.38 27.77
C PRO A 355 -29.68 10.65 28.39
N ARG A 356 -30.96 10.60 28.72
CA ARG A 356 -31.72 11.67 29.39
C ARG A 356 -30.96 12.22 30.62
N SER A 357 -30.37 11.35 31.41
CA SER A 357 -29.65 11.72 32.64
C SER A 357 -28.41 12.60 32.42
N LEU A 358 -27.96 12.75 31.17
CA LEU A 358 -26.77 13.51 30.77
C LEU A 358 -27.07 14.63 29.78
N LEU A 359 -28.34 14.93 29.48
CA LEU A 359 -28.71 16.06 28.61
C LEU A 359 -28.35 17.44 29.23
N ASP A 360 -28.03 17.48 30.52
CA ASP A 360 -27.55 18.65 31.25
C ASP A 360 -26.02 18.85 31.17
N LEU A 361 -25.28 17.98 30.48
CA LEU A 361 -23.84 18.16 30.26
C LEU A 361 -23.54 19.40 29.38
N PRO A 362 -22.56 20.25 29.74
CA PRO A 362 -22.27 21.48 29.02
C PRO A 362 -21.44 21.23 27.74
N ILE A 363 -21.75 20.20 26.96
CA ILE A 363 -20.97 19.77 25.77
C ILE A 363 -20.68 20.88 24.74
N HIS A 364 -21.59 21.85 24.60
CA HIS A 364 -21.45 23.02 23.73
C HIS A 364 -20.44 24.07 24.23
N GLU A 365 -20.05 24.02 25.49
CA GLU A 365 -19.04 24.89 26.11
C GLU A 365 -17.67 24.22 26.18
N TRP A 366 -17.60 22.91 25.89
CA TRP A 366 -16.35 22.15 25.95
C TRP A 366 -15.34 22.67 24.93
N CYS A 367 -14.06 22.53 25.29
CA CYS A 367 -12.92 22.93 24.47
C CYS A 367 -12.13 21.72 23.93
N LYS A 368 -11.37 21.94 22.86
CA LYS A 368 -10.27 21.07 22.40
C LYS A 368 -8.92 21.76 22.59
N GLU A 369 -7.85 21.00 22.36
CA GLU A 369 -6.45 21.43 22.42
C GLU A 369 -6.04 21.91 23.82
N HIS A 370 -6.48 21.24 24.88
CA HIS A 370 -6.10 21.59 26.26
C HIS A 370 -4.59 21.53 26.47
N ASP A 371 -3.91 20.57 25.84
CA ASP A 371 -2.46 20.40 25.90
C ASP A 371 -1.67 21.54 25.23
N SER A 372 -2.32 22.39 24.43
CA SER A 372 -1.68 23.56 23.80
C SER A 372 -1.44 24.73 24.77
N GLY A 373 -2.07 24.70 25.95
CA GLY A 373 -2.10 25.83 26.89
C GLY A 373 -3.12 26.92 26.55
N HIS A 374 -3.80 26.82 25.40
CA HIS A 374 -4.86 27.73 24.97
C HIS A 374 -6.07 26.94 24.42
N PRO A 375 -6.94 26.37 25.30
CA PRO A 375 -8.08 25.58 24.87
C PRO A 375 -9.03 26.39 23.95
N ARG A 376 -9.52 25.74 22.90
CA ARG A 376 -10.40 26.33 21.90
C ARG A 376 -11.80 25.69 21.97
N PRO A 377 -12.88 26.47 22.14
CA PRO A 377 -14.24 25.93 22.20
C PRO A 377 -14.63 25.11 20.97
N LEU A 378 -15.26 23.95 21.16
CA LEU A 378 -15.64 23.03 20.09
C LEU A 378 -16.63 23.66 19.11
N ASN A 379 -17.56 24.46 19.63
CA ASN A 379 -18.59 25.13 18.85
C ASN A 379 -18.03 26.23 17.92
N LEU A 380 -16.73 26.54 17.96
CA LEU A 380 -16.09 27.41 16.98
C LEU A 380 -15.79 26.71 15.65
N ASP A 381 -15.57 25.40 15.70
CA ASP A 381 -15.10 24.63 14.55
C ASP A 381 -16.13 23.59 14.07
N TYR A 382 -17.05 23.17 14.95
CA TYR A 382 -18.01 22.10 14.64
C TYR A 382 -19.45 22.49 14.97
N PRO A 383 -20.43 22.12 14.12
CA PRO A 383 -21.82 22.05 14.54
C PRO A 383 -21.99 20.89 15.52
N ILE A 384 -22.46 21.21 16.73
CA ILE A 384 -22.67 20.25 17.80
C ILE A 384 -24.16 19.92 17.90
N VAL A 385 -24.51 18.64 17.75
CA VAL A 385 -25.89 18.16 17.93
C VAL A 385 -25.97 17.07 18.99
N VAL A 386 -27.09 17.03 19.71
CA VAL A 386 -27.39 15.98 20.67
C VAL A 386 -28.25 14.90 20.03
N ARG A 387 -28.02 13.65 20.41
CA ARG A 387 -28.81 12.50 20.00
C ARG A 387 -29.33 11.71 21.19
N SER A 388 -30.56 11.18 21.09
CA SER A 388 -31.13 10.38 22.19
C SER A 388 -30.62 8.94 22.15
N LEU A 389 -29.90 8.55 23.20
CA LEU A 389 -29.47 7.16 23.40
C LEU A 389 -30.66 6.21 23.55
N GLU A 390 -31.71 6.62 24.28
CA GLU A 390 -32.92 5.82 24.44
C GLU A 390 -33.60 5.55 23.11
N ARG A 391 -33.73 6.57 22.25
CA ARG A 391 -34.34 6.43 20.93
C ARG A 391 -33.49 5.57 20.00
N MET A 392 -32.17 5.67 20.11
CA MET A 392 -31.26 4.85 19.33
C MET A 392 -31.41 3.35 19.68
N ARG A 393 -31.55 3.02 20.97
CA ARG A 393 -31.73 1.63 21.46
C ARG A 393 -33.16 1.10 21.34
N ALA A 394 -34.18 1.96 21.43
CA ALA A 394 -35.59 1.56 21.42
C ALA A 394 -36.10 1.27 19.99
N SER A 395 -35.81 0.08 19.47
CA SER A 395 -36.20 -0.35 18.12
C SER A 395 -37.71 -0.21 17.81
N HIS A 396 -38.56 -0.34 18.84
CA HIS A 396 -40.01 -0.15 18.72
C HIS A 396 -40.43 1.30 18.39
N TRP A 397 -39.55 2.30 18.58
CA TRP A 397 -39.79 3.70 18.17
C TRP A 397 -39.32 4.00 16.74
N HIS A 398 -38.45 3.17 16.14
CA HIS A 398 -37.79 3.46 14.86
C HIS A 398 -38.75 3.64 13.68
N ARG A 399 -39.89 2.95 13.67
CA ARG A 399 -40.88 3.07 12.58
C ARG A 399 -41.55 4.43 12.59
N VAL A 400 -41.98 4.90 13.76
CA VAL A 400 -42.67 6.19 13.90
C VAL A 400 -41.68 7.33 13.64
N TRP A 401 -40.47 7.21 14.17
CA TRP A 401 -39.37 8.14 13.93
C TRP A 401 -38.99 8.26 12.44
N ARG A 402 -38.83 7.15 11.71
CA ARG A 402 -38.60 7.18 10.23
C ARG A 402 -39.70 7.93 9.48
N ARG A 403 -40.96 7.67 9.81
CA ARG A 403 -42.10 8.38 9.17
C ARG A 403 -42.06 9.88 9.41
N ARG A 404 -41.73 10.31 10.63
CA ARG A 404 -41.61 11.72 10.98
C ARG A 404 -40.40 12.38 10.33
N TRP A 405 -39.29 11.66 10.20
CA TRP A 405 -38.12 12.11 9.44
C TRP A 405 -38.43 12.30 7.96
N ASP A 406 -39.14 11.37 7.33
CA ASP A 406 -39.57 11.52 5.93
C ASP A 406 -40.53 12.71 5.75
N MET A 407 -41.41 12.96 6.73
CA MET A 407 -42.27 14.15 6.76
C MET A 407 -41.45 15.44 6.86
N LEU A 408 -40.46 15.49 7.74
CA LEU A 408 -39.55 16.64 7.85
C LEU A 408 -38.83 16.90 6.52
N LYS A 409 -38.31 15.86 5.86
CA LYS A 409 -37.63 15.98 4.56
C LYS A 409 -38.55 16.50 3.46
N SER A 410 -39.81 16.09 3.47
CA SER A 410 -40.79 16.51 2.47
C SER A 410 -41.36 17.90 2.73
N HIS A 411 -41.48 18.31 4.00
CA HIS A 411 -42.07 19.59 4.40
C HIS A 411 -41.29 20.24 5.56
N PRO A 412 -40.09 20.79 5.29
CA PRO A 412 -39.22 21.35 6.33
C PRO A 412 -39.65 22.77 6.75
N SER A 413 -40.90 22.97 7.18
CA SER A 413 -41.45 24.28 7.57
C SER A 413 -41.38 24.54 9.07
N ALA A 414 -41.05 25.77 9.47
CA ALA A 414 -41.15 26.25 10.85
C ALA A 414 -42.58 26.19 11.42
N ASP A 415 -43.61 26.14 10.57
CA ASP A 415 -45.01 25.97 10.99
C ASP A 415 -45.26 24.61 11.66
N HIS A 416 -44.37 23.64 11.41
CA HIS A 416 -44.41 22.30 11.97
C HIS A 416 -43.64 22.17 13.30
N VAL A 417 -43.28 23.32 13.91
CA VAL A 417 -42.67 23.41 15.25
C VAL A 417 -43.76 23.63 16.30
N TYR A 418 -43.95 22.65 17.19
CA TYR A 418 -44.83 22.79 18.34
C TYR A 418 -44.13 23.54 19.49
N ALA A 419 -44.82 24.48 20.12
CA ALA A 419 -44.35 25.14 21.34
C ALA A 419 -44.92 24.41 22.56
N GLY A 420 -44.05 23.87 23.40
CA GLY A 420 -44.42 23.23 24.67
C GLY A 420 -45.09 24.19 25.63
N SER A 421 -45.88 23.64 26.55
CA SER A 421 -46.62 24.42 27.55
C SER A 421 -46.75 23.63 28.84
N ARG A 422 -46.33 24.26 29.94
CA ARG A 422 -46.45 23.66 31.29
C ARG A 422 -47.89 23.34 31.67
N GLU A 423 -48.83 24.14 31.21
CA GLU A 423 -50.26 24.00 31.53
C GLU A 423 -50.89 22.83 30.75
N GLN A 424 -50.36 22.54 29.56
CA GLN A 424 -50.90 21.51 28.65
C GLN A 424 -50.00 20.27 28.55
N ALA A 425 -48.97 20.18 29.38
CA ALA A 425 -47.98 19.11 29.37
C ALA A 425 -48.62 17.72 29.47
N ALA A 426 -49.72 17.57 30.22
CA ALA A 426 -50.45 16.31 30.33
C ALA A 426 -51.12 15.85 29.01
N ASN A 427 -51.44 16.78 28.10
CA ASN A 427 -52.12 16.52 26.84
C ASN A 427 -51.17 16.50 25.63
N VAL A 428 -49.87 16.70 25.85
CA VAL A 428 -48.88 16.85 24.78
C VAL A 428 -48.81 15.62 23.87
N GLU A 429 -48.91 14.40 24.42
CA GLU A 429 -48.91 13.17 23.62
C GLU A 429 -50.10 13.12 22.63
N GLN A 430 -51.27 13.62 23.05
CA GLN A 430 -52.43 13.70 22.17
C GLN A 430 -52.22 14.73 21.06
N VAL A 431 -51.64 15.90 21.36
CA VAL A 431 -51.34 16.94 20.36
C VAL A 431 -50.31 16.44 19.35
N LEU A 432 -49.25 15.79 19.82
CA LEU A 432 -48.18 15.25 18.98
C LEU A 432 -48.60 14.01 18.19
N SER A 433 -49.77 13.43 18.44
CA SER A 433 -50.33 12.36 17.58
C SER A 433 -50.65 12.86 16.16
N ASP A 434 -50.88 14.17 16.00
CA ASP A 434 -51.03 14.81 14.70
C ASP A 434 -49.71 14.71 13.90
N ALA A 435 -49.79 14.15 12.70
CA ALA A 435 -48.66 13.87 11.82
C ALA A 435 -47.93 15.14 11.32
N ARG A 436 -48.55 16.32 11.43
CA ARG A 436 -47.97 17.58 10.93
C ARG A 436 -46.74 18.03 11.71
N TRP A 437 -46.66 17.71 13.00
CA TRP A 437 -45.56 18.17 13.85
C TRP A 437 -44.28 17.38 13.55
N THR A 438 -43.18 18.08 13.27
CA THR A 438 -41.87 17.47 13.00
C THR A 438 -40.80 17.95 13.98
N SER A 439 -41.08 19.01 14.73
CA SER A 439 -40.19 19.56 15.73
C SER A 439 -40.97 20.07 16.95
N MET A 440 -40.31 20.18 18.10
CA MET A 440 -40.88 20.75 19.32
C MET A 440 -39.86 21.58 20.09
N VAL A 441 -40.31 22.73 20.61
CA VAL A 441 -39.59 23.52 21.63
C VAL A 441 -40.14 23.12 23.00
N LEU A 442 -39.28 22.64 23.89
CA LEU A 442 -39.66 22.28 25.26
C LEU A 442 -39.92 23.54 26.10
N SER A 443 -40.88 23.45 27.01
CA SER A 443 -41.24 24.54 27.91
C SER A 443 -40.16 24.87 28.95
N ARG A 444 -39.23 23.95 29.15
CA ARG A 444 -38.06 24.07 30.04
C ARG A 444 -37.02 23.02 29.64
N PRO A 445 -35.77 23.14 30.15
CA PRO A 445 -34.80 22.06 30.03
C PRO A 445 -35.36 20.72 30.52
N PRO A 446 -35.06 19.61 29.82
CA PRO A 446 -35.51 18.29 30.22
C PRO A 446 -34.94 17.90 31.59
N SER A 447 -35.76 17.25 32.41
CA SER A 447 -35.32 16.66 33.67
C SER A 447 -34.44 15.43 33.43
N SER A 448 -33.55 15.14 34.37
CA SER A 448 -32.69 13.95 34.32
C SER A 448 -33.46 12.63 34.45
N GLU A 449 -34.67 12.67 35.01
CA GLU A 449 -35.58 11.53 35.15
C GLU A 449 -36.94 11.81 34.50
N PRO A 450 -37.64 10.78 33.97
CA PRO A 450 -38.97 10.94 33.41
C PRO A 450 -39.98 11.41 34.46
N GLU A 451 -40.86 12.32 34.07
CA GLU A 451 -41.86 12.89 34.97
C GLU A 451 -43.26 12.31 34.72
N PRO A 452 -43.93 11.77 35.76
CA PRO A 452 -45.29 11.28 35.63
C PRO A 452 -46.26 12.41 35.24
N GLY A 453 -47.03 12.22 34.17
CA GLY A 453 -48.18 13.07 33.84
C GLY A 453 -47.88 14.35 33.04
N GLY A 454 -46.72 14.48 32.41
CA GLY A 454 -46.45 15.64 31.53
C GLY A 454 -45.03 15.77 30.97
N ASP A 455 -44.31 14.66 30.77
CA ASP A 455 -42.94 14.69 30.23
C ASP A 455 -42.93 14.98 28.72
N GLU A 456 -42.74 16.26 28.38
CA GLU A 456 -42.68 16.78 27.01
C GLU A 456 -41.59 16.08 26.16
N LEU A 457 -40.42 15.81 26.73
CA LEU A 457 -39.34 15.14 26.00
C LEU A 457 -39.72 13.67 25.69
N THR A 458 -40.25 12.93 26.66
CA THR A 458 -40.71 11.55 26.42
C THR A 458 -41.80 11.52 25.35
N ALA A 459 -42.75 12.45 25.42
CA ALA A 459 -43.81 12.54 24.42
C ALA A 459 -43.26 12.83 23.01
N ALA A 460 -42.31 13.78 22.89
CA ALA A 460 -41.65 14.10 21.63
C ALA A 460 -40.89 12.91 21.03
N LEU A 461 -40.11 12.19 21.85
CA LEU A 461 -39.35 11.02 21.41
C LEU A 461 -40.27 9.88 20.96
N ARG A 462 -41.35 9.60 21.70
CA ARG A 462 -42.35 8.57 21.36
C ARG A 462 -43.16 8.91 20.11
N ALA A 463 -43.52 10.19 19.94
CA ALA A 463 -44.18 10.69 18.73
C ALA A 463 -43.27 10.66 17.50
N GLY A 464 -41.97 10.44 17.69
CA GLY A 464 -40.96 10.29 16.65
C GLY A 464 -40.41 11.61 16.13
N LEU A 465 -40.56 12.73 16.86
CA LEU A 465 -40.13 14.05 16.39
C LEU A 465 -38.61 14.09 16.18
N PRO A 466 -38.10 14.25 14.94
CA PRO A 466 -36.66 14.21 14.69
C PRO A 466 -35.87 15.36 15.32
N ALA A 467 -36.50 16.52 15.52
CA ALA A 467 -35.89 17.69 16.15
C ALA A 467 -36.61 18.06 17.45
N VAL A 468 -35.84 18.27 18.52
CA VAL A 468 -36.35 18.80 19.80
C VAL A 468 -35.39 19.87 20.30
N VAL A 469 -35.91 21.02 20.71
CA VAL A 469 -35.11 22.18 21.11
C VAL A 469 -35.49 22.63 22.51
N TRP A 470 -34.52 23.05 23.31
CA TRP A 470 -34.75 23.74 24.58
C TRP A 470 -33.68 24.79 24.84
N HIS A 471 -33.94 25.69 25.77
CA HIS A 471 -32.99 26.75 26.14
C HIS A 471 -32.43 26.54 27.54
N ARG A 472 -31.10 26.52 27.72
CA ARG A 472 -30.45 26.26 29.03
C ARG A 472 -30.60 27.41 30.02
N GLY A 473 -30.54 28.65 29.55
CA GLY A 473 -30.64 29.87 30.36
C GLY A 473 -32.06 30.38 30.64
N GLY A 474 -33.10 29.58 30.37
CA GLY A 474 -34.49 29.93 30.72
C GLY A 474 -35.20 30.99 29.86
N ALA A 475 -34.84 31.17 28.58
CA ALA A 475 -35.63 31.96 27.63
C ALA A 475 -37.07 31.41 27.50
N SER A 476 -38.01 32.27 27.12
CA SER A 476 -39.40 31.82 26.90
C SER A 476 -39.50 30.88 25.70
N VAL A 477 -40.54 30.06 25.69
CA VAL A 477 -40.79 29.10 24.58
C VAL A 477 -41.04 29.84 23.29
N GLU A 478 -41.71 30.99 23.40
CA GLU A 478 -42.03 31.90 22.31
C GLU A 478 -40.75 32.50 21.71
N ASP A 479 -39.82 32.98 22.55
CA ASP A 479 -38.54 33.53 22.10
C ASP A 479 -37.69 32.46 21.39
N ALA A 480 -37.65 31.24 21.94
CA ALA A 480 -36.95 30.12 21.33
C ALA A 480 -37.59 29.68 20.01
N ARG A 481 -38.93 29.66 19.93
CA ARG A 481 -39.66 29.37 18.69
C ARG A 481 -39.44 30.44 17.63
N GLU A 482 -39.48 31.71 18.01
CA GLU A 482 -39.20 32.82 17.09
C GLU A 482 -37.77 32.73 16.57
N ALA A 483 -36.81 32.43 17.44
CA ALA A 483 -35.42 32.21 17.03
C ALA A 483 -35.31 31.08 15.99
N ILE A 484 -35.95 29.93 16.20
CA ILE A 484 -35.98 28.83 15.22
C ILE A 484 -36.64 29.28 13.91
N GLY A 485 -37.75 30.03 13.98
CA GLY A 485 -38.40 30.60 12.81
C GLY A 485 -37.42 31.40 11.97
N ARG A 486 -36.73 32.39 12.58
CA ARG A 486 -35.71 33.21 11.91
C ARG A 486 -34.55 32.40 11.33
N LEU A 487 -34.11 31.36 12.03
CA LEU A 487 -33.01 30.49 11.56
C LEU A 487 -33.40 29.64 10.34
N THR A 488 -34.70 29.50 10.04
CA THR A 488 -35.22 28.55 9.05
C THR A 488 -36.04 29.21 7.95
N GLU A 489 -36.05 30.55 7.86
CA GLU A 489 -36.82 31.32 6.86
C GLU A 489 -36.50 30.94 5.40
N ASP A 490 -35.22 30.68 5.07
CA ASP A 490 -34.78 30.41 3.69
C ASP A 490 -34.68 28.90 3.36
N ASP A 491 -33.95 28.14 4.19
CA ASP A 491 -33.58 26.75 3.89
C ASP A 491 -34.44 25.70 4.60
N GLY A 492 -35.42 26.15 5.39
CA GLY A 492 -36.29 25.30 6.19
C GLY A 492 -35.58 24.60 7.35
N LEU A 493 -36.35 23.77 8.06
CA LEU A 493 -35.90 23.06 9.28
C LEU A 493 -34.74 22.08 9.05
N LEU A 494 -34.48 21.62 7.82
CA LEU A 494 -33.35 20.71 7.55
C LEU A 494 -31.98 21.38 7.74
N ALA A 495 -31.89 22.69 7.52
CA ALA A 495 -30.66 23.46 7.72
C ALA A 495 -30.45 23.90 9.18
N LEU A 496 -31.38 23.56 10.09
CA LEU A 496 -31.36 24.04 11.48
C LEU A 496 -30.04 23.77 12.22
N PRO A 497 -29.38 22.59 12.11
CA PRO A 497 -28.07 22.37 12.75
C PRO A 497 -27.00 23.41 12.32
N GLU A 498 -26.87 23.64 11.01
CA GLU A 498 -25.87 24.57 10.46
C GLU A 498 -26.20 26.03 10.76
N ARG A 499 -27.49 26.39 10.61
CA ARG A 499 -27.96 27.75 10.87
C ARG A 499 -27.86 28.09 12.35
N LEU A 500 -28.14 27.14 13.24
CA LEU A 500 -27.96 27.31 14.68
C LEU A 500 -26.47 27.49 15.02
N HIS A 501 -25.59 26.64 14.48
CA HIS A 501 -24.14 26.79 14.67
C HIS A 501 -23.64 28.17 14.20
N THR A 502 -24.02 28.58 12.98
CA THR A 502 -23.67 29.90 12.42
C THR A 502 -24.17 31.05 13.30
N ALA A 503 -25.40 30.94 13.82
CA ALA A 503 -25.96 31.96 14.70
C ALA A 503 -25.25 31.99 16.05
N GLN A 504 -24.83 30.85 16.60
CA GLN A 504 -24.04 30.79 17.83
C GLN A 504 -22.66 31.47 17.67
N LEU A 505 -22.04 31.34 16.50
CA LEU A 505 -20.78 32.03 16.18
C LEU A 505 -20.95 33.56 16.05
N ALA A 506 -22.08 34.01 15.50
CA ALA A 506 -22.36 35.42 15.25
C ALA A 506 -22.97 36.16 16.45
N ALA A 507 -23.49 35.42 17.42
CA ALA A 507 -24.32 35.95 18.49
C ALA A 507 -23.54 36.86 19.46
N ARG A 508 -24.21 37.94 19.88
CA ARG A 508 -23.74 38.83 20.95
C ARG A 508 -24.30 38.39 22.30
N GLN A 509 -23.69 38.88 23.39
CA GLN A 509 -24.19 38.60 24.75
C GLN A 509 -25.67 39.00 24.88
N GLY A 510 -26.51 38.05 25.34
CA GLY A 510 -27.93 38.24 25.56
C GLY A 510 -28.86 37.76 24.44
N GLU A 511 -28.33 37.25 23.33
CA GLU A 511 -29.13 36.59 22.29
C GLU A 511 -29.58 35.18 22.74
N VAL A 512 -30.71 34.72 22.18
CA VAL A 512 -31.33 33.44 22.53
C VAL A 512 -30.58 32.26 21.92
N ALA A 513 -29.99 32.41 20.73
CA ALA A 513 -29.36 31.32 19.96
C ALA A 513 -28.19 30.62 20.70
N PRO A 514 -27.27 31.33 21.40
CA PRO A 514 -26.24 30.71 22.24
C PRO A 514 -26.76 29.73 23.29
N GLY A 515 -27.96 29.97 23.83
CA GLY A 515 -28.53 29.12 24.88
C GLY A 515 -29.41 27.97 24.36
N LEU A 516 -29.64 27.89 23.05
CA LEU A 516 -30.43 26.81 22.44
C LEU A 516 -29.61 25.53 22.31
N VAL A 517 -30.20 24.42 22.75
CA VAL A 517 -29.68 23.06 22.55
C VAL A 517 -30.60 22.34 21.58
N LEU A 518 -30.01 21.73 20.56
CA LEU A 518 -30.71 20.97 19.53
C LEU A 518 -30.45 19.48 19.70
N LEU A 519 -31.51 18.73 19.99
CA LEU A 519 -31.54 17.29 19.76
C LEU A 519 -31.96 17.05 18.31
N TRP A 520 -31.08 16.41 17.54
CA TRP A 520 -31.25 16.12 16.12
C TRP A 520 -30.96 14.64 15.84
N ASP A 521 -32.01 13.82 15.75
CA ASP A 521 -31.83 12.42 15.38
C ASP A 521 -32.33 12.11 13.97
N ASP A 522 -31.38 11.73 13.11
CA ASP A 522 -31.61 11.12 11.81
C ASP A 522 -31.71 9.58 11.94
N PRO A 523 -32.87 8.95 11.63
CA PRO A 523 -33.06 7.50 11.75
C PRO A 523 -32.30 6.67 10.71
N THR A 524 -31.69 7.30 9.72
CA THR A 524 -30.78 6.64 8.77
C THR A 524 -29.37 6.51 9.33
N ARG A 525 -29.04 7.29 10.37
CA ARG A 525 -27.75 7.33 11.06
C ARG A 525 -27.78 6.56 12.38
N LEU A 526 -28.18 5.28 12.32
CA LEU A 526 -28.13 4.38 13.47
C LEU A 526 -26.73 3.77 13.63
N VAL A 527 -26.27 3.67 14.87
CA VAL A 527 -25.05 2.92 15.25
C VAL A 527 -25.36 1.86 16.30
N SER A 528 -24.56 0.80 16.34
CA SER A 528 -24.77 -0.33 17.25
C SER A 528 -24.10 -0.10 18.60
N PHE A 529 -24.92 -0.04 19.66
CA PHE A 529 -24.47 0.11 21.06
C PHE A 529 -24.25 -1.21 21.78
N ALA A 530 -24.62 -2.34 21.16
CA ALA A 530 -24.11 -3.61 21.64
C ALA A 530 -22.59 -3.44 21.75
N PRO A 531 -21.91 -4.01 22.78
CA PRO A 531 -20.50 -4.35 22.57
C PRO A 531 -20.49 -5.00 21.20
N ALA A 532 -19.73 -4.46 20.23
CA ALA A 532 -19.68 -5.00 18.88
C ALA A 532 -19.76 -6.50 19.07
N GLU A 533 -20.87 -7.16 18.64
CA GLU A 533 -21.18 -8.53 19.08
C GLU A 533 -19.85 -9.23 19.11
N PRO A 534 -19.34 -9.70 20.28
CA PRO A 534 -17.96 -10.17 20.35
C PRO A 534 -17.87 -11.09 19.18
N SER A 535 -17.09 -10.73 18.15
CA SER A 535 -17.23 -11.35 16.83
C SER A 535 -17.30 -12.83 17.13
N PRO A 536 -18.46 -13.48 16.94
CA PRO A 536 -18.85 -14.69 17.69
C PRO A 536 -17.64 -15.58 17.68
N PRO A 537 -17.04 -15.91 18.85
CA PRO A 537 -15.61 -16.16 19.03
C PRO A 537 -15.07 -16.68 17.73
N ARG A 538 -14.53 -15.76 16.93
CA ARG A 538 -14.24 -16.15 15.56
C ARG A 538 -13.12 -17.15 15.72
N ASP A 539 -13.39 -18.37 15.30
CA ASP A 539 -12.34 -19.31 14.93
C ASP A 539 -11.72 -18.74 13.64
N ASP A 540 -11.11 -17.56 13.77
CA ASP A 540 -10.41 -16.89 12.70
C ASP A 540 -9.13 -17.69 12.49
N HIS A 541 -9.04 -18.31 11.31
CA HIS A 541 -7.83 -18.96 10.87
C HIS A 541 -6.82 -17.89 10.50
N VAL A 542 -6.12 -17.37 11.51
CA VAL A 542 -5.14 -16.29 11.35
C VAL A 542 -3.75 -16.86 11.08
N THR A 543 -2.91 -16.05 10.45
CA THR A 543 -1.47 -16.31 10.42
C THR A 543 -0.82 -15.64 11.63
N VAL A 544 -0.14 -16.45 12.43
CA VAL A 544 0.57 -16.04 13.64
C VAL A 544 2.07 -16.08 13.36
N VAL A 545 2.72 -14.95 13.62
CA VAL A 545 4.15 -14.75 13.47
C VAL A 545 4.74 -14.39 14.84
N ALA A 546 5.75 -15.14 15.28
CA ALA A 546 6.52 -14.79 16.47
C ALA A 546 7.99 -14.70 16.09
N LEU A 547 8.69 -13.66 16.53
CA LEU A 547 10.09 -13.46 16.19
C LEU A 547 10.91 -12.92 17.35
N ASP A 548 12.16 -13.35 17.45
CA ASP A 548 13.12 -12.87 18.44
C ASP A 548 14.51 -12.62 17.84
N ALA A 549 15.25 -11.72 18.49
CA ALA A 549 16.65 -11.46 18.18
C ALA A 549 17.55 -12.43 18.95
N GLU A 550 18.34 -13.23 18.23
CA GLU A 550 19.27 -14.16 18.86
C GLU A 550 20.37 -13.42 19.64
N GLY A 551 20.69 -13.94 20.82
CA GLY A 551 21.73 -13.38 21.67
C GLY A 551 21.40 -11.99 22.22
N PHE A 552 20.12 -11.63 22.36
CA PHE A 552 19.73 -10.34 22.93
C PHE A 552 20.37 -10.07 24.30
N THR A 553 20.52 -11.09 25.14
CA THR A 553 21.12 -10.99 26.48
C THR A 553 22.62 -11.30 26.52
N ASP A 554 23.32 -11.27 25.38
CA ASP A 554 24.76 -11.53 25.32
C ASP A 554 25.55 -10.50 26.17
N PRO A 555 26.44 -10.95 27.09
CA PRO A 555 27.24 -10.06 27.93
C PRO A 555 28.10 -9.03 27.17
N MET A 556 28.42 -9.28 25.89
CA MET A 556 29.18 -8.35 25.04
C MET A 556 28.33 -7.15 24.56
N ARG A 557 27.00 -7.21 24.68
CA ARG A 557 26.11 -6.12 24.27
C ARG A 557 25.99 -5.06 25.38
N THR A 558 26.47 -3.87 25.06
CA THR A 558 26.28 -2.68 25.90
C THR A 558 24.85 -2.13 25.76
N ARG A 559 24.42 -1.22 26.65
CA ARG A 559 23.08 -0.59 26.54
C ARG A 559 22.81 0.05 25.16
N PRO A 560 23.75 0.78 24.53
CA PRO A 560 23.59 1.25 23.15
C PRO A 560 23.40 0.13 22.13
N HIS A 561 24.13 -1.00 22.26
CA HIS A 561 23.97 -2.14 21.36
C HIS A 561 22.56 -2.75 21.49
N LEU A 562 22.05 -2.89 22.71
CA LEU A 562 20.68 -3.37 22.96
C LEU A 562 19.62 -2.44 22.37
N ALA A 563 19.81 -1.12 22.48
CA ALA A 563 18.91 -0.14 21.88
C ALA A 563 18.92 -0.23 20.35
N ALA A 564 20.10 -0.31 19.72
CA ALA A 564 20.25 -0.44 18.27
C ALA A 564 19.68 -1.75 17.71
N VAL A 565 19.85 -2.86 18.44
CA VAL A 565 19.24 -4.15 18.11
C VAL A 565 17.72 -4.06 18.16
N ARG A 566 17.16 -3.46 19.22
CA ARG A 566 15.70 -3.34 19.37
C ARG A 566 15.10 -2.43 18.30
N GLU A 567 15.66 -1.25 18.09
CA GLU A 567 15.20 -0.30 17.07
C GLU A 567 15.33 -0.90 15.66
N GLY A 568 16.47 -1.55 15.39
CA GLY A 568 16.72 -2.25 14.13
C GLY A 568 15.71 -3.37 13.87
N LEU A 569 15.40 -4.18 14.89
CA LEU A 569 14.44 -5.27 14.78
C LEU A 569 13.05 -4.74 14.38
N PHE A 570 12.54 -3.74 15.11
CA PHE A 570 11.24 -3.12 14.79
C PHE A 570 11.22 -2.52 13.40
N LYS A 571 12.29 -1.81 13.01
CA LYS A 571 12.40 -1.18 11.69
C LYS A 571 12.41 -2.23 10.58
N VAL A 572 13.27 -3.24 10.68
CA VAL A 572 13.42 -4.30 9.68
C VAL A 572 12.13 -5.08 9.53
N VAL A 573 11.50 -5.47 10.64
CA VAL A 573 10.27 -6.27 10.61
C VAL A 573 9.11 -5.45 10.03
N ARG A 574 8.89 -4.21 10.47
CA ARG A 574 7.85 -3.34 9.92
C ARG A 574 8.02 -3.14 8.41
N THR A 575 9.23 -2.76 7.99
CA THR A 575 9.53 -2.56 6.56
C THR A 575 9.32 -3.84 5.76
N ALA A 576 9.76 -5.00 6.27
CA ALA A 576 9.58 -6.27 5.57
C ALA A 576 8.11 -6.69 5.45
N PHE A 577 7.29 -6.41 6.47
CA PHE A 577 5.84 -6.63 6.44
C PHE A 577 5.19 -5.78 5.34
N ASP A 578 5.42 -4.46 5.38
CA ASP A 578 4.86 -3.53 4.40
C ASP A 578 5.32 -3.86 2.97
N GLU A 579 6.61 -4.16 2.76
CA GLU A 579 7.15 -4.58 1.45
C GLU A 579 6.66 -5.95 0.96
N SER A 580 6.12 -6.78 1.87
CA SER A 580 5.51 -8.06 1.53
C SER A 580 4.02 -7.93 1.19
N GLY A 581 3.46 -6.72 1.31
CA GLY A 581 2.03 -6.43 1.19
C GLY A 581 1.24 -6.72 2.46
N ILE A 582 1.90 -7.07 3.56
CA ILE A 582 1.26 -7.36 4.85
C ILE A 582 1.30 -6.07 5.67
N TYR A 583 0.25 -5.26 5.59
CA TYR A 583 0.26 -3.91 6.17
C TYR A 583 0.42 -3.95 7.68
N TRP A 584 1.48 -3.28 8.18
CA TRP A 584 1.83 -3.29 9.59
C TRP A 584 0.70 -2.78 10.50
N ASN A 585 -0.01 -1.73 10.07
CA ASN A 585 -1.07 -1.09 10.86
C ASN A 585 -2.36 -1.94 10.94
N GLU A 586 -2.48 -2.94 10.06
CA GLU A 586 -3.57 -3.91 10.12
C GLU A 586 -3.20 -5.16 10.90
N CYS A 587 -1.92 -5.33 11.23
CA CYS A 587 -1.45 -6.40 12.10
C CYS A 587 -1.58 -5.98 13.55
N ARG A 588 -1.99 -6.92 14.42
CA ARG A 588 -1.90 -6.72 15.86
C ARG A 588 -0.52 -7.15 16.33
N VAL A 589 0.21 -6.22 16.95
CA VAL A 589 1.62 -6.40 17.33
C VAL A 589 1.77 -6.26 18.84
N GLU A 590 2.42 -7.24 19.46
CA GLU A 590 2.82 -7.21 20.87
C GLU A 590 4.34 -7.19 21.00
N ASP A 591 4.85 -6.19 21.73
CA ASP A 591 6.27 -6.06 22.06
C ASP A 591 6.64 -7.01 23.21
N ARG A 592 7.69 -7.84 23.00
CA ARG A 592 8.19 -8.81 23.98
C ARG A 592 9.56 -8.43 24.54
N GLY A 593 10.09 -7.26 24.18
CA GLY A 593 11.38 -6.74 24.62
C GLY A 593 12.52 -7.13 23.69
N ASP A 594 12.79 -8.42 23.56
CA ASP A 594 13.82 -9.01 22.68
C ASP A 594 13.26 -9.56 21.36
N GLY A 595 11.95 -9.43 21.18
CA GLY A 595 11.19 -9.98 20.07
C GLY A 595 9.83 -9.32 19.95
N MET A 596 9.05 -9.81 18.98
CA MET A 596 7.71 -9.34 18.71
C MET A 596 6.80 -10.53 18.43
N PHE A 597 5.54 -10.37 18.78
CA PHE A 597 4.47 -11.28 18.43
C PHE A 597 3.49 -10.53 17.54
N ILE A 598 3.14 -11.11 16.39
CA ILE A 598 2.38 -10.45 15.34
C ILE A 598 1.27 -11.39 14.88
N MET A 599 0.05 -10.86 14.85
CA MET A 599 -1.12 -11.53 14.30
C MET A 599 -1.64 -10.73 13.12
N ALA A 600 -1.65 -11.35 11.96
CA ALA A 600 -2.22 -10.77 10.76
C ALA A 600 -3.71 -11.11 10.67
N LYS A 601 -4.52 -10.18 10.13
CA LYS A 601 -5.93 -10.46 9.90
C LYS A 601 -6.12 -11.57 8.84
N PRO A 602 -7.26 -12.29 8.85
CA PRO A 602 -7.51 -13.41 7.92
C PRO A 602 -7.49 -13.03 6.44
N GLU A 603 -7.66 -11.75 6.10
CA GLU A 603 -7.71 -11.27 4.71
C GLU A 603 -6.33 -11.31 4.03
N PHE A 604 -5.23 -11.37 4.79
CA PHE A 604 -3.90 -11.51 4.23
C PHE A 604 -3.65 -12.96 3.80
N PRO A 605 -3.27 -13.20 2.52
CA PRO A 605 -2.97 -14.55 2.06
C PRO A 605 -1.83 -15.18 2.86
N THR A 606 -2.09 -16.36 3.44
CA THR A 606 -1.11 -17.16 4.19
C THR A 606 0.16 -17.44 3.36
N SER A 607 0.04 -17.49 2.03
CA SER A 607 1.17 -17.65 1.10
C SER A 607 2.19 -16.51 1.20
N TRP A 608 1.78 -15.27 1.47
CA TRP A 608 2.71 -14.12 1.54
C TRP A 608 3.69 -14.26 2.70
N PHE A 609 3.28 -14.93 3.77
CA PHE A 609 4.15 -15.26 4.91
C PHE A 609 5.13 -16.40 4.59
N ALA A 610 4.85 -17.19 3.56
CA ALA A 610 5.68 -18.30 3.11
C ALA A 610 6.67 -17.90 1.99
N ASP A 611 6.24 -17.10 1.01
CA ASP A 611 7.01 -16.80 -0.20
C ASP A 611 7.63 -15.38 -0.25
N ARG A 612 7.00 -14.36 0.38
CA ARG A 612 7.48 -12.96 0.34
C ARG A 612 8.21 -12.54 1.61
N LEU A 613 7.56 -12.73 2.77
CA LEU A 613 8.04 -12.21 4.05
C LEU A 613 9.47 -12.68 4.42
N PRO A 614 9.84 -13.96 4.25
CA PRO A 614 11.20 -14.41 4.56
C PRO A 614 12.29 -13.69 3.75
N ASP A 615 12.05 -13.44 2.46
CA ASP A 615 13.03 -12.81 1.57
C ASP A 615 13.17 -11.31 1.86
N ARG A 616 12.05 -10.62 2.18
CA ARG A 616 12.06 -9.21 2.60
C ARG A 616 12.72 -9.02 3.95
N LEU A 617 12.44 -9.89 4.92
CA LEU A 617 13.14 -9.89 6.21
C LEU A 617 14.65 -10.10 6.03
N LEU A 618 15.05 -11.07 5.20
CA LEU A 618 16.46 -11.30 4.92
C LEU A 618 17.14 -10.06 4.29
N ALA A 619 16.47 -9.38 3.36
CA ALA A 619 16.98 -8.16 2.73
C ALA A 619 17.17 -7.04 3.76
N GLY A 620 16.17 -6.78 4.61
CA GLY A 620 16.25 -5.79 5.68
C GLY A 620 17.34 -6.10 6.71
N LEU A 621 17.47 -7.37 7.11
CA LEU A 621 18.52 -7.81 8.03
C LEU A 621 19.92 -7.60 7.42
N ARG A 622 20.10 -7.88 6.13
CA ARG A 622 21.36 -7.61 5.43
C ARG A 622 21.70 -6.12 5.42
N LEU A 623 20.73 -5.26 5.14
CA LEU A 623 20.91 -3.81 5.14
C LEU A 623 21.27 -3.27 6.54
N HIS A 624 20.56 -3.73 7.57
CA HIS A 624 20.87 -3.37 8.96
C HIS A 624 22.28 -3.84 9.33
N ASN A 625 22.59 -5.11 9.12
CA ASN A 625 23.88 -5.67 9.52
C ASN A 625 25.07 -5.07 8.77
N ALA A 626 24.87 -4.62 7.52
CA ALA A 626 25.92 -3.97 6.73
C ALA A 626 26.36 -2.61 7.32
N THR A 627 25.51 -1.96 8.12
CA THR A 627 25.76 -0.63 8.68
C THR A 627 26.04 -0.63 10.18
N HIS A 628 26.04 -1.81 10.81
CA HIS A 628 26.18 -1.97 12.26
C HIS A 628 27.39 -2.84 12.65
N VAL A 629 28.02 -2.46 13.76
CA VAL A 629 29.07 -3.25 14.41
C VAL A 629 28.54 -4.60 14.89
N PHE A 630 29.42 -5.58 15.04
CA PHE A 630 29.07 -6.98 15.31
C PHE A 630 28.09 -7.15 16.48
N GLU A 631 28.31 -6.45 17.59
CA GLU A 631 27.48 -6.52 18.79
C GLU A 631 26.06 -5.98 18.56
N ALA A 632 25.86 -5.13 17.55
CA ALA A 632 24.58 -4.55 17.16
C ALA A 632 23.94 -5.21 15.91
N GLN A 633 24.57 -6.26 15.35
CA GLN A 633 24.00 -7.02 14.24
C GLN A 633 22.83 -7.89 14.71
N LEU A 634 21.84 -8.01 13.84
CA LEU A 634 20.63 -8.80 14.02
C LEU A 634 20.78 -10.18 13.38
N ARG A 635 20.47 -11.19 14.17
CA ARG A 635 20.07 -12.52 13.69
C ARG A 635 18.69 -12.78 14.26
N VAL A 636 17.76 -13.17 13.42
CA VAL A 636 16.35 -13.26 13.80
C VAL A 636 15.85 -14.69 13.61
N ARG A 637 15.11 -15.18 14.60
CA ARG A 637 14.30 -16.39 14.45
C ARG A 637 12.87 -15.98 14.19
N LEU A 638 12.27 -16.58 13.18
CA LEU A 638 10.90 -16.35 12.75
C LEU A 638 10.14 -17.66 12.89
N ALA A 639 9.19 -17.74 13.82
CA ALA A 639 8.22 -18.80 13.88
C ALA A 639 6.94 -18.37 13.15
N VAL A 640 6.43 -19.24 12.27
CA VAL A 640 5.19 -19.00 11.52
C VAL A 640 4.26 -20.20 11.66
N THR A 641 3.00 -19.93 11.95
CA THR A 641 1.94 -20.92 11.98
C THR A 641 0.61 -20.30 11.56
N SER A 642 -0.33 -21.14 11.17
CA SER A 642 -1.71 -20.72 10.93
C SER A 642 -2.65 -21.67 11.66
N GLY A 643 -3.74 -21.11 12.18
CA GLY A 643 -4.72 -21.87 12.95
C GLY A 643 -5.70 -20.97 13.66
N GLU A 644 -6.69 -21.60 14.27
CA GLU A 644 -7.74 -20.93 15.03
C GLU A 644 -7.16 -20.26 16.28
N VAL A 645 -7.54 -19.00 16.46
CA VAL A 645 -7.24 -18.23 17.66
C VAL A 645 -8.53 -17.63 18.19
N LEU A 646 -8.80 -17.89 19.47
CA LEU A 646 -9.83 -17.18 20.21
C LEU A 646 -9.33 -15.75 20.46
N VAL A 647 -10.03 -14.79 19.86
CA VAL A 647 -9.83 -13.36 20.12
C VAL A 647 -10.96 -12.90 21.04
N ASP A 648 -10.61 -12.36 22.21
CA ASP A 648 -11.58 -11.78 23.14
C ASP A 648 -11.09 -10.43 23.70
N GLN A 649 -11.91 -9.84 24.58
CA GLN A 649 -11.62 -8.56 25.25
C GLN A 649 -10.43 -8.62 26.25
N ASN A 650 -9.97 -9.83 26.62
CA ASN A 650 -8.84 -10.05 27.53
C ASN A 650 -7.52 -10.35 26.80
N GLY A 651 -7.55 -10.50 25.46
CA GLY A 651 -6.39 -10.79 24.64
C GLY A 651 -6.63 -11.98 23.71
N PHE A 652 -5.63 -12.84 23.59
CA PHE A 652 -5.63 -13.96 22.64
C PHE A 652 -5.37 -15.27 23.36
N ALA A 653 -6.11 -16.30 22.97
CA ALA A 653 -5.87 -17.66 23.41
C ALA A 653 -6.05 -18.62 22.24
N GLY A 654 -5.15 -19.57 22.05
CA GLY A 654 -5.31 -20.51 20.95
C GLY A 654 -4.16 -21.48 20.80
N ALA A 655 -4.43 -22.62 20.19
CA ALA A 655 -3.41 -23.62 19.90
C ALA A 655 -2.32 -23.06 18.96
N ALA A 656 -2.69 -22.17 18.04
CA ALA A 656 -1.75 -21.49 17.14
C ALA A 656 -0.77 -20.59 17.92
N LEU A 657 -1.22 -19.83 18.92
CA LEU A 657 -0.35 -19.02 19.79
C LEU A 657 0.68 -19.88 20.52
N VAL A 658 0.19 -20.93 21.20
CA VAL A 658 1.05 -21.85 21.95
C VAL A 658 2.05 -22.53 21.02
N THR A 659 1.63 -22.86 19.81
CA THR A 659 2.51 -23.45 18.78
C THR A 659 3.60 -22.46 18.37
N ALA A 660 3.27 -21.21 18.03
CA ALA A 660 4.25 -20.20 17.62
C ALA A 660 5.35 -19.99 18.68
N PHE A 661 4.98 -19.86 19.96
CA PHE A 661 5.97 -19.72 21.04
C PHE A 661 6.85 -20.96 21.20
N ARG A 662 6.27 -22.16 21.09
CA ARG A 662 7.05 -23.41 21.17
C ARG A 662 8.02 -23.57 19.99
N LEU A 663 7.62 -23.13 18.79
CA LEU A 663 8.48 -23.14 17.61
C LEU A 663 9.72 -22.26 17.80
N LEU A 664 9.59 -21.08 18.43
CA LEU A 664 10.74 -20.23 18.78
C LEU A 664 11.71 -20.88 19.79
N GLU A 665 11.21 -21.76 20.65
CA GLU A 665 12.04 -22.49 21.64
C GLU A 665 12.80 -23.69 21.04
N ALA A 666 12.56 -24.02 19.77
CA ALA A 666 13.18 -25.17 19.12
C ALA A 666 14.72 -25.15 19.19
N LYS A 667 15.30 -26.18 19.82
CA LYS A 667 16.76 -26.30 19.97
C LYS A 667 17.48 -26.42 18.63
N ASP A 668 16.88 -27.12 17.67
CA ASP A 668 17.45 -27.30 16.31
C ASP A 668 17.37 -26.02 15.46
N ALA A 669 16.61 -25.03 15.91
CA ALA A 669 16.61 -23.67 15.35
C ALA A 669 17.72 -22.78 15.94
N LYS A 670 18.45 -23.23 16.97
CA LYS A 670 19.60 -22.51 17.54
C LYS A 670 20.87 -22.86 16.75
N GLY A 671 21.12 -22.15 15.65
CA GLY A 671 22.32 -22.32 14.82
C GLY A 671 22.99 -20.97 14.55
N ALA A 672 24.31 -20.89 14.75
CA ALA A 672 25.05 -19.62 14.82
C ALA A 672 25.24 -18.87 13.48
N ASP A 673 24.90 -19.47 12.32
CA ASP A 673 25.45 -19.06 11.01
C ASP A 673 24.42 -18.49 10.01
N ALA A 674 23.16 -18.27 10.42
CA ALA A 674 22.12 -17.72 9.55
C ALA A 674 21.66 -16.33 10.03
N ALA A 675 21.43 -15.42 9.08
CA ALA A 675 20.84 -14.12 9.38
C ALA A 675 19.36 -14.25 9.77
N LEU A 676 18.65 -15.18 9.14
CA LEU A 676 17.24 -15.48 9.39
C LEU A 676 17.03 -17.00 9.48
N THR A 677 16.42 -17.46 10.56
CA THR A 677 15.98 -18.85 10.72
C THR A 677 14.45 -18.88 10.77
N VAL A 678 13.83 -19.49 9.76
CA VAL A 678 12.37 -19.66 9.68
C VAL A 678 11.98 -21.02 10.20
N VAL A 679 11.04 -21.06 11.14
CA VAL A 679 10.48 -22.28 11.75
C VAL A 679 8.97 -22.30 11.52
N ALA A 680 8.50 -23.16 10.63
CA ALA A 680 7.08 -23.31 10.31
C ALA A 680 6.47 -24.50 11.08
N SER A 681 5.19 -24.40 11.48
CA SER A 681 4.44 -25.57 11.95
C SER A 681 4.24 -26.59 10.82
N ASP A 682 4.01 -27.87 11.15
CA ASP A 682 3.72 -28.89 10.14
C ASP A 682 2.48 -28.54 9.28
N SER A 683 1.43 -28.00 9.89
CA SER A 683 0.24 -27.50 9.17
C SER A 683 0.61 -26.42 8.16
N PHE A 684 1.28 -25.36 8.60
CA PHE A 684 1.68 -24.24 7.76
C PHE A 684 2.60 -24.70 6.61
N TYR A 685 3.53 -25.64 6.89
CA TYR A 685 4.38 -26.19 5.84
C TYR A 685 3.57 -26.93 4.78
N ARG A 686 2.62 -27.79 5.17
CA ARG A 686 1.81 -28.52 4.19
C ARG A 686 0.89 -27.61 3.38
N ASP A 687 0.30 -26.62 4.03
CA ASP A 687 -0.80 -25.84 3.46
C ASP A 687 -0.30 -24.61 2.68
N ALA A 688 0.76 -23.94 3.14
CA ALA A 688 1.26 -22.69 2.54
C ALA A 688 2.61 -22.83 1.83
N ILE A 689 3.52 -23.68 2.34
CA ILE A 689 4.89 -23.79 1.80
C ILE A 689 4.97 -24.89 0.72
N ARG A 690 4.48 -26.10 1.00
CA ARG A 690 4.58 -27.26 0.09
C ARG A 690 3.73 -27.11 -1.17
N ALA A 691 2.64 -26.36 -1.08
CA ALA A 691 1.71 -26.14 -2.18
C ALA A 691 2.28 -25.23 -3.29
N ARG A 692 3.41 -24.56 -3.06
CA ARG A 692 3.95 -23.57 -4.00
C ARG A 692 5.47 -23.68 -4.19
N ALA A 693 5.93 -23.49 -5.42
CA ALA A 693 7.36 -23.59 -5.75
C ALA A 693 8.17 -22.34 -5.33
N ASP A 694 7.55 -21.16 -5.34
CA ASP A 694 8.13 -19.88 -4.93
C ASP A 694 8.50 -19.83 -3.44
N ALA A 695 7.74 -20.52 -2.59
CA ALA A 695 8.06 -20.69 -1.16
C ALA A 695 9.29 -21.58 -0.90
N ASN A 696 9.85 -22.22 -1.93
CA ASN A 696 11.01 -23.11 -1.89
C ASN A 696 10.90 -24.21 -0.81
N PRO A 697 9.91 -25.12 -0.91
CA PRO A 697 9.66 -26.16 0.08
C PRO A 697 10.85 -27.10 0.30
N GLU A 698 11.63 -27.36 -0.75
CA GLU A 698 12.81 -28.25 -0.68
C GLU A 698 13.92 -27.70 0.24
N ALA A 699 13.93 -26.40 0.52
CA ALA A 699 14.86 -25.77 1.44
C ALA A 699 14.49 -25.95 2.93
N TYR A 700 13.30 -26.49 3.23
CA TYR A 700 12.87 -26.75 4.60
C TYR A 700 13.20 -28.18 5.03
N ARG A 701 13.74 -28.33 6.25
CA ARG A 701 14.05 -29.63 6.85
C ARG A 701 13.12 -29.91 8.04
N PRO A 702 12.58 -31.12 8.18
CA PRO A 702 11.74 -31.47 9.32
C PRO A 702 12.58 -31.52 10.60
N ILE A 703 12.03 -30.98 11.68
CA ILE A 703 12.61 -30.98 13.03
C ILE A 703 11.55 -31.39 14.06
N SER A 704 12.00 -31.89 15.22
CA SER A 704 11.11 -32.23 16.32
C SER A 704 11.33 -31.27 17.48
N VAL A 705 10.26 -30.60 17.91
CA VAL A 705 10.30 -29.62 18.99
C VAL A 705 9.68 -30.23 20.24
N THR A 706 10.45 -30.26 21.33
CA THR A 706 10.02 -30.81 22.62
C THR A 706 9.90 -29.70 23.64
N ALA A 707 8.68 -29.37 24.06
CA ALA A 707 8.39 -28.34 25.06
C ALA A 707 7.27 -28.80 26.02
N MET A 708 7.50 -28.64 27.32
CA MET A 708 6.55 -28.94 28.42
C MET A 708 5.64 -30.17 28.19
N LYS A 709 6.25 -31.37 28.00
CA LYS A 709 5.59 -32.69 27.84
C LYS A 709 4.87 -32.94 26.51
N THR A 710 4.99 -32.07 25.52
CA THR A 710 4.44 -32.26 24.17
C THR A 710 5.54 -32.26 23.12
N GLN A 711 5.47 -33.20 22.18
CA GLN A 711 6.35 -33.31 21.01
C GLN A 711 5.56 -32.84 19.78
N LEU A 712 6.10 -31.86 19.05
CA LEU A 712 5.49 -31.32 17.83
C LEU A 712 6.48 -31.38 16.66
N SER A 713 5.95 -31.67 15.48
CA SER A 713 6.72 -31.65 14.23
C SER A 713 6.69 -30.24 13.64
N ALA A 714 7.84 -29.78 13.17
CA ALA A 714 8.02 -28.47 12.56
C ALA A 714 9.02 -28.55 11.41
N TRP A 715 9.15 -27.47 10.66
CA TRP A 715 10.02 -27.39 9.49
C TRP A 715 10.91 -26.16 9.60
N VAL A 716 12.22 -26.32 9.42
CA VAL A 716 13.18 -25.22 9.53
C VAL A 716 13.84 -24.92 8.18
N ARG A 717 13.89 -23.64 7.82
CA ARG A 717 14.67 -23.10 6.70
C ARG A 717 15.61 -22.03 7.21
N ARG A 718 16.88 -22.09 6.81
CA ARG A 718 17.90 -21.11 7.17
C ARG A 718 18.21 -20.24 5.96
N LEU A 719 18.30 -18.94 6.19
CA LEU A 719 18.39 -17.91 5.17
C LEU A 719 19.54 -16.96 5.49
N GLY A 720 20.24 -16.55 4.44
CA GLY A 720 21.47 -15.78 4.60
C GLY A 720 22.64 -16.62 5.13
N GLU A 721 22.58 -17.95 4.97
CA GLU A 721 23.76 -18.80 5.12
C GLU A 721 24.85 -18.31 4.15
N VAL A 722 26.10 -18.38 4.59
CA VAL A 722 27.30 -17.91 3.88
C VAL A 722 27.60 -18.72 2.59
N GLY A 723 26.67 -19.56 2.10
CA GLY A 723 26.95 -20.64 1.14
C GLY A 723 26.12 -20.71 -0.16
N SER A 724 25.41 -19.65 -0.59
CA SER A 724 24.80 -19.62 -1.95
C SER A 724 25.74 -18.91 -2.93
N THR A 725 26.21 -19.61 -3.97
CA THR A 725 27.20 -19.13 -4.96
C THR A 725 26.85 -17.79 -5.61
N LYS A 726 25.56 -17.50 -5.83
CA LYS A 726 25.05 -16.21 -6.35
C LYS A 726 25.05 -15.09 -5.29
N SER A 727 24.88 -15.45 -4.01
CA SER A 727 24.96 -14.52 -2.88
C SER A 727 26.41 -14.25 -2.43
N GLY A 728 27.34 -15.17 -2.72
CA GLY A 728 28.74 -15.06 -2.35
C GLY A 728 29.47 -13.91 -3.04
N PHE A 729 29.23 -13.68 -4.34
CA PHE A 729 29.86 -12.58 -5.08
C PHE A 729 29.53 -11.23 -4.46
N LEU A 730 28.24 -11.00 -4.23
CA LEU A 730 27.74 -9.75 -3.69
C LEU A 730 28.18 -9.58 -2.22
N ALA A 731 28.17 -10.65 -1.43
CA ALA A 731 28.64 -10.58 -0.05
C ALA A 731 30.13 -10.24 0.04
N VAL A 732 30.96 -10.76 -0.87
CA VAL A 732 32.39 -10.39 -0.96
C VAL A 732 32.55 -8.93 -1.37
N ALA A 733 31.77 -8.44 -2.35
CA ALA A 733 31.80 -7.04 -2.77
C ALA A 733 31.39 -6.07 -1.64
N GLU A 734 30.33 -6.40 -0.89
CA GLU A 734 29.91 -5.62 0.28
C GLU A 734 30.93 -5.70 1.43
N ALA A 735 31.52 -6.87 1.68
CA ALA A 735 32.56 -7.02 2.68
C ALA A 735 33.81 -6.19 2.33
N MET A 736 34.18 -6.12 1.05
CA MET A 736 35.25 -5.22 0.59
C MET A 736 34.88 -3.74 0.77
N LEU A 737 33.65 -3.34 0.44
CA LEU A 737 33.18 -1.97 0.63
C LEU A 737 33.10 -1.57 2.12
N ALA A 738 32.93 -2.52 3.03
CA ALA A 738 32.92 -2.29 4.47
C ALA A 738 34.32 -2.05 5.06
N ILE A 739 35.40 -2.28 4.30
CA ILE A 739 36.78 -2.07 4.75
C ILE A 739 37.21 -0.62 4.48
N PRO A 740 37.55 0.18 5.52
CA PRO A 740 37.93 1.58 5.37
C PRO A 740 39.06 1.83 4.37
N ALA A 741 40.16 1.06 4.41
CA ALA A 741 41.24 1.14 3.42
C ALA A 741 40.77 0.92 1.98
N VAL A 742 39.82 0.00 1.75
CA VAL A 742 39.34 -0.31 0.39
C VAL A 742 38.44 0.80 -0.15
N ARG A 743 37.81 1.61 0.73
CA ARG A 743 37.06 2.81 0.31
C ARG A 743 37.96 3.98 -0.08
N ASP A 744 39.22 4.00 0.33
CA ASP A 744 40.18 5.04 -0.08
C ASP A 744 40.75 4.77 -1.48
N ALA A 745 40.59 5.73 -2.39
CA ALA A 745 41.04 5.61 -3.77
C ALA A 745 42.56 5.44 -3.92
N SER A 746 43.36 6.10 -3.06
CA SER A 746 44.81 6.02 -3.06
C SER A 746 45.29 4.65 -2.60
N VAL A 747 44.56 4.06 -1.65
CA VAL A 747 44.85 2.72 -1.13
C VAL A 747 44.41 1.63 -2.11
N ARG A 748 43.29 1.81 -2.83
CA ARG A 748 42.93 0.93 -3.95
C ARG A 748 43.96 0.94 -5.08
N LEU A 749 44.52 2.11 -5.41
CA LEU A 749 45.64 2.20 -6.37
C LEU A 749 46.86 1.40 -5.89
N ARG A 750 47.13 1.41 -4.59
CA ARG A 750 48.20 0.60 -4.00
C ARG A 750 47.90 -0.90 -4.06
N LEU A 751 46.66 -1.32 -3.83
CA LEU A 751 46.23 -2.72 -4.02
C LEU A 751 46.49 -3.20 -5.45
N PHE A 752 46.21 -2.37 -6.47
CA PHE A 752 46.52 -2.73 -7.86
C PHE A 752 48.01 -2.97 -8.11
N THR A 753 48.88 -2.18 -7.48
CA THR A 753 50.34 -2.35 -7.62
C THR A 753 50.89 -3.56 -6.84
N MET A 754 50.12 -4.11 -5.90
CA MET A 754 50.52 -5.24 -5.07
C MET A 754 50.04 -6.59 -5.62
N LEU A 755 48.99 -6.59 -6.44
CA LEU A 755 48.53 -7.77 -7.17
C LEU A 755 49.46 -8.13 -8.32
N ARG A 756 49.49 -9.40 -8.71
CA ARG A 756 50.28 -9.85 -9.86
C ARG A 756 49.85 -9.18 -11.18
N PRO A 757 50.79 -8.95 -12.12
CA PRO A 757 50.54 -8.16 -13.32
C PRO A 757 49.36 -8.65 -14.18
N GLU A 758 49.11 -9.96 -14.21
CA GLU A 758 48.03 -10.56 -15.00
C GLU A 758 46.65 -10.15 -14.48
N ILE A 759 46.49 -10.05 -13.15
CA ILE A 759 45.24 -9.58 -12.53
C ILE A 759 45.14 -8.06 -12.67
N ALA A 760 46.21 -7.34 -12.32
CA ALA A 760 46.22 -5.87 -12.31
C ALA A 760 45.90 -5.26 -13.69
N GLN A 761 46.43 -5.84 -14.79
CA GLN A 761 46.16 -5.38 -16.16
C GLN A 761 44.76 -5.75 -16.66
N ALA A 762 44.10 -6.73 -16.04
CA ALA A 762 42.78 -7.21 -16.44
C ALA A 762 41.63 -6.43 -15.78
N VAL A 763 41.91 -5.50 -14.86
CA VAL A 763 40.90 -4.69 -14.17
C VAL A 763 40.62 -3.40 -14.95
N PRO A 764 39.39 -3.21 -15.48
CA PRO A 764 38.99 -1.92 -16.04
C PRO A 764 38.99 -0.81 -15.00
N HIS A 765 39.41 0.39 -15.40
CA HIS A 765 39.33 1.57 -14.55
C HIS A 765 37.92 2.19 -14.59
N HIS A 766 37.36 2.43 -13.40
CA HIS A 766 36.07 3.09 -13.20
C HIS A 766 36.20 4.20 -12.15
N SER A 767 35.55 5.34 -12.40
CA SER A 767 35.55 6.50 -11.50
C SER A 767 34.75 6.29 -10.21
N GLN A 768 33.92 5.25 -10.15
CA GLN A 768 33.06 4.96 -9.00
C GLN A 768 33.55 3.75 -8.22
N ASP A 769 33.64 3.91 -6.90
CA ASP A 769 34.20 2.93 -5.96
C ASP A 769 33.58 1.52 -6.09
N ARG A 770 32.25 1.44 -6.12
CA ARG A 770 31.52 0.16 -6.22
C ARG A 770 31.79 -0.55 -7.56
N LEU A 771 31.81 0.19 -8.66
CA LEU A 771 32.13 -0.36 -9.98
C LEU A 771 33.57 -0.84 -10.05
N GLN A 772 34.50 -0.07 -9.48
CA GLN A 772 35.91 -0.42 -9.45
C GLN A 772 36.18 -1.69 -8.62
N ILE A 773 35.46 -1.87 -7.50
CA ILE A 773 35.55 -3.06 -6.63
C ILE A 773 34.96 -4.29 -7.32
N ILE A 774 33.78 -4.17 -7.95
CA ILE A 774 33.17 -5.27 -8.71
C ILE A 774 34.08 -5.70 -9.87
N ALA A 775 34.68 -4.73 -10.58
CA ALA A 775 35.61 -5.00 -11.67
C ALA A 775 36.88 -5.71 -11.19
N LEU A 776 37.44 -5.29 -10.04
CA LEU A 776 38.58 -5.94 -9.40
C LEU A 776 38.24 -7.38 -8.97
N LEU A 777 37.11 -7.59 -8.32
CA LEU A 777 36.65 -8.91 -7.89
C LEU A 777 36.47 -9.87 -9.06
N ARG A 778 35.88 -9.41 -10.16
CA ARG A 778 35.73 -10.22 -11.38
C ARG A 778 37.07 -10.57 -12.01
N ALA A 779 38.04 -9.64 -12.04
CA ALA A 779 39.38 -9.97 -12.51
C ALA A 779 40.00 -11.06 -11.62
N CYS A 780 39.95 -10.89 -10.30
CA CYS A 780 40.45 -11.88 -9.35
C CYS A 780 39.76 -13.25 -9.46
N GLU A 781 38.46 -13.32 -9.79
CA GLU A 781 37.74 -14.59 -10.03
C GLU A 781 38.22 -15.33 -11.28
N ARG A 782 38.57 -14.60 -12.34
CA ARG A 782 39.04 -15.21 -13.60
C ARG A 782 40.45 -15.79 -13.50
N HIS A 783 41.16 -15.52 -12.41
CA HIS A 783 42.54 -15.92 -12.23
C HIS A 783 42.68 -16.87 -11.03
N GLU A 784 43.32 -18.03 -11.23
CA GLU A 784 43.52 -19.01 -10.17
C GLU A 784 44.27 -18.38 -8.97
N GLY A 785 43.69 -18.54 -7.78
CA GLY A 785 44.19 -17.97 -6.52
C GLY A 785 43.97 -16.45 -6.35
N GLY A 786 43.38 -15.76 -7.35
CA GLY A 786 43.32 -14.30 -7.37
C GLY A 786 42.49 -13.68 -6.25
N LEU A 787 41.40 -14.33 -5.82
CA LEU A 787 40.61 -13.86 -4.67
C LEU A 787 41.36 -14.03 -3.34
N THR A 788 42.10 -15.13 -3.16
CA THR A 788 42.91 -15.35 -1.96
C THR A 788 44.06 -14.33 -1.89
N GLU A 789 44.73 -14.08 -3.01
CA GLU A 789 45.78 -13.07 -3.15
C GLU A 789 45.26 -11.66 -2.79
N LEU A 790 44.07 -11.31 -3.27
CA LEU A 790 43.42 -10.03 -2.94
C LEU A 790 43.17 -9.87 -1.43
N VAL A 791 42.67 -10.91 -0.76
CA VAL A 791 42.44 -10.88 0.69
C VAL A 791 43.74 -10.71 1.45
N GLU A 792 44.82 -11.38 1.04
CA GLU A 792 46.14 -11.23 1.65
C GLU A 792 46.69 -9.80 1.51
N MET A 793 46.53 -9.19 0.34
CA MET A 793 46.98 -7.81 0.10
C MET A 793 46.18 -6.80 0.93
N ILE A 794 44.87 -7.01 1.08
CA ILE A 794 44.03 -6.18 1.95
C ILE A 794 44.43 -6.37 3.42
N ARG A 795 44.70 -7.60 3.86
CA ARG A 795 45.18 -7.91 5.22
C ARG A 795 46.53 -7.24 5.51
N LEU A 796 47.42 -7.11 4.53
CA LEU A 796 48.70 -6.42 4.69
C LEU A 796 48.54 -4.91 4.92
N ILE A 797 47.53 -4.29 4.32
CA ILE A 797 47.30 -2.84 4.39
C ILE A 797 46.47 -2.46 5.61
N GLU A 798 45.34 -3.13 5.84
CA GLU A 798 44.38 -2.80 6.91
C GLU A 798 44.70 -3.52 8.23
N GLY A 799 45.44 -4.63 8.19
CA GLY A 799 45.60 -5.55 9.32
C GLY A 799 44.46 -6.59 9.42
N ASP A 800 44.54 -7.49 10.39
CA ASP A 800 43.58 -8.61 10.56
C ASP A 800 42.32 -8.21 11.35
N THR A 801 41.61 -7.20 10.85
CA THR A 801 40.36 -6.69 11.42
C THR A 801 39.20 -7.69 11.20
N ASP A 802 38.11 -7.56 11.96
CA ASP A 802 36.92 -8.42 11.79
C ASP A 802 36.34 -8.34 10.37
N SER A 803 36.39 -7.16 9.74
CA SER A 803 35.98 -6.97 8.35
C SER A 803 36.84 -7.76 7.36
N VAL A 804 38.15 -7.84 7.59
CA VAL A 804 39.09 -8.62 6.78
C VAL A 804 38.93 -10.12 7.03
N ARG A 805 38.70 -10.54 8.28
CA ARG A 805 38.42 -11.95 8.61
C ARG A 805 37.11 -12.42 7.98
N ARG A 806 36.06 -11.60 8.01
CA ARG A 806 34.78 -11.88 7.34
C ARG A 806 34.94 -11.95 5.82
N LEU A 807 35.75 -11.09 5.22
CA LEU A 807 36.08 -11.15 3.80
C LEU A 807 36.79 -12.48 3.45
N ASP A 808 37.77 -12.90 4.26
CA ASP A 808 38.49 -14.18 4.11
C ASP A 808 37.53 -15.38 4.22
N GLU A 809 36.63 -15.37 5.21
CA GLU A 809 35.59 -16.40 5.38
C GLU A 809 34.66 -16.48 4.16
N LEU A 810 34.20 -15.33 3.65
CA LEU A 810 33.34 -15.25 2.47
C LEU A 810 34.05 -15.74 1.21
N VAL A 811 35.33 -15.44 1.04
CA VAL A 811 36.13 -15.93 -0.09
C VAL A 811 36.37 -17.44 0.00
N ARG A 812 36.64 -17.98 1.21
CA ARG A 812 36.85 -19.42 1.43
C ARG A 812 35.57 -20.25 1.34
N ALA A 813 34.42 -19.67 1.68
CA ALA A 813 33.12 -20.33 1.58
C ALA A 813 32.64 -20.50 0.13
N ARG A 814 33.31 -19.87 -0.84
CA ARG A 814 32.98 -20.02 -2.25
C ARG A 814 33.58 -21.32 -2.79
N PRO A 815 32.79 -22.12 -3.53
CA PRO A 815 33.35 -23.28 -4.20
C PRO A 815 34.44 -22.80 -5.15
N THR A 816 35.65 -23.34 -5.00
CA THR A 816 36.70 -23.20 -6.01
C THR A 816 36.18 -23.82 -7.29
N GLU A 817 35.71 -23.00 -8.22
CA GLU A 817 35.48 -23.44 -9.60
C GLU A 817 36.84 -23.86 -10.17
N ARG A 818 37.15 -25.16 -10.08
CA ARG A 818 38.20 -25.77 -10.88
C ARG A 818 37.56 -26.52 -12.04
N SER A 819 38.02 -26.13 -13.23
CA SER A 819 38.22 -26.98 -14.39
C SER A 819 36.98 -27.67 -14.98
N ALA A 820 36.33 -27.00 -15.94
CA ALA A 820 35.81 -27.69 -17.12
C ALA A 820 36.61 -27.18 -18.32
N GLY A 821 37.36 -28.09 -18.95
CA GLY A 821 37.95 -27.87 -20.26
C GLY A 821 36.94 -28.03 -21.38
#